data_AF-A0A812R5M0-F1
#
_entry.id   AF-A0A812R5M0-F1
#
_cell.length_a   1.000
_cell.length_b   1.000
_cell.length_c   1.000
_cell.angle_alpha   90.00
_cell.angle_beta   90.00
_cell.angle_gamma   90.00
#
_symmetry.space_group_name_H-M   'P 1'
#
loop_
_entity.id
_entity.type
_entity.pdbx_description
1 polymer ?
#
loop_
_entity_poly.entity_id
_entity_poly.type
_entity_poly.pdbx_seq_one_letter_code
_entity_poly.pdbx_strand_id
1 'polypeptide(L)'
;MRCVMLHALQSMCGQMYPFQPVRNERGDFVNIILVRSPFRSKRQEKLFQQFKDEILFLGISSWEDYPLPAPNPFSESFPKDKFVGLFPGFLYMHREPEKVFPSHVKLLLLSQSDFALPGPAKAVPKKYDFTFSGSDQDVEQDCVGWSSFAKNWTFAKEALEVMCGDLRMTGVLVATKNKPGWVHVCLRSKLETGKWCCQSGDRHQQCLDTPVIFMYQASPFISGKARKKLRYYSFFARFAVLIYTHYGLDGREIGTIGLLSILASIPASSFWGLVADRTGRRKLVLACCLGTAAAFQTLLCLAPYIQDHTYRFIYCCAMMMCYTAARGNDYGQLRGITMRTLERFDRQGAYGNLRLWGAVSWGIAHPVLGWLLDVEHGQLQLLFVGNALSALLAIACFSLLLQSRWTDEGASANGSSESSERRQNDANRTNRACMEPQPRQRASVRALLQIIYSKPEMITWLLCAATQAMGMQHVFQFLFLYMQQRFHSTDILMGFSVTVTVVFEIPIFAVSEKIVPKLGPTILIAIAMGSFVVRVLGYTVVPGAAWLLLLEPLHGVTYSCFTLATVHYLNEHVPMHMISTAQGFMSSITACGAAAGAVLGGWVMDLPNGGLILFRSDTIIMALVMVLFLASQRHSCRRREALLDGEDEFFAYVKLNSTLSKSSTAAARPLLMNRNLIGASGF
;
A
#
# COMPACT_ATOMS: atom_id res chain seq x y z
N MET A 1 15.94 24.69 24.62
CA MET A 1 14.56 25.21 24.67
C MET A 1 14.19 26.06 23.46
N ARG A 2 14.92 27.13 23.09
CA ARG A 2 14.60 27.96 21.91
C ARG A 2 14.52 27.20 20.56
N CYS A 3 15.42 26.26 20.27
CA CYS A 3 15.36 25.47 19.03
C CYS A 3 14.12 24.54 18.92
N VAL A 4 13.63 24.01 20.05
CA VAL A 4 12.47 23.10 20.06
C VAL A 4 11.18 23.88 19.81
N MET A 5 11.09 25.08 20.39
CA MET A 5 9.96 26.00 20.20
C MET A 5 9.89 26.52 18.76
N LEU A 6 11.03 26.83 18.13
CA LEU A 6 11.11 27.28 16.74
C LEU A 6 10.60 26.20 15.76
N HIS A 7 11.02 24.95 15.98
CA HIS A 7 10.66 23.82 15.14
C HIS A 7 9.15 23.49 15.21
N ALA A 8 8.55 23.58 16.39
CA ALA A 8 7.10 23.42 16.57
C ALA A 8 6.32 24.55 15.88
N LEU A 9 6.76 25.80 16.04
CA LEU A 9 6.11 26.96 15.43
C LEU A 9 6.20 26.96 13.91
N GLN A 10 7.34 26.54 13.35
CA GLN A 10 7.55 26.46 11.91
C GLN A 10 6.82 25.29 11.28
N SER A 11 6.67 24.17 12.00
CA SER A 11 5.80 23.06 11.61
C SER A 11 4.33 23.49 11.57
N MET A 12 3.89 24.24 12.59
CA MET A 12 2.51 24.75 12.68
C MET A 12 2.23 25.84 11.63
N CYS A 13 3.18 26.74 11.38
CA CYS A 13 3.11 27.73 10.31
C CYS A 13 3.11 27.09 8.92
N GLY A 14 3.90 26.03 8.69
CA GLY A 14 3.96 25.32 7.42
C GLY A 14 2.65 24.61 7.02
N GLN A 15 1.72 24.41 7.95
CA GLN A 15 0.37 23.91 7.65
C GLN A 15 -0.56 25.01 7.11
N MET A 16 -0.21 26.29 7.27
CA MET A 16 -1.01 27.42 6.80
C MET A 16 -0.45 27.98 5.49
N TYR A 17 -1.30 28.07 4.46
CA TYR A 17 -0.90 28.44 3.11
C TYR A 17 0.00 29.70 3.00
N PRO A 18 -0.26 30.83 3.70
CA PRO A 18 0.56 32.05 3.55
C PRO A 18 1.99 31.92 4.04
N PHE A 19 2.27 31.02 4.99
CA PHE A 19 3.57 30.93 5.66
C PHE A 19 4.39 29.78 5.10
N GLN A 20 5.51 30.12 4.44
CA GLN A 20 6.45 29.16 3.89
C GLN A 20 7.74 29.18 4.72
N PRO A 21 7.97 28.19 5.60
CA PRO A 21 9.23 28.12 6.35
C PRO A 21 10.40 27.76 5.43
N VAL A 22 11.57 28.35 5.71
CA VAL A 22 12.80 28.14 4.94
C VAL A 22 13.68 27.11 5.63
N ARG A 23 14.38 26.28 4.84
CA ARG A 23 15.35 25.29 5.31
C ARG A 23 16.73 25.63 4.76
N ASN A 24 17.77 25.28 5.52
CA ASN A 24 19.15 25.33 5.04
C ASN A 24 19.50 24.08 4.22
N GLU A 25 20.73 24.04 3.68
CA GLU A 25 21.28 22.89 2.92
C GLU A 25 21.32 21.57 3.71
N ARG A 26 21.25 21.62 5.04
CA ARG A 26 21.22 20.44 5.92
C ARG A 26 19.79 19.94 6.18
N GLY A 27 18.78 20.66 5.69
CA GLY A 27 17.36 20.36 5.88
C GLY A 27 16.76 20.90 7.18
N ASP A 28 17.55 21.60 7.99
CA ASP A 28 17.10 22.24 9.23
C ASP A 28 16.35 23.54 8.93
N PHE A 29 15.29 23.82 9.68
CA PHE A 29 14.60 25.09 9.54
C PHE A 29 15.46 26.25 10.05
N VAL A 30 15.50 27.33 9.28
CA VAL A 30 16.12 28.60 9.68
C VAL A 30 15.06 29.54 10.24
N ASN A 31 15.44 30.53 11.06
CA ASN A 31 14.50 31.47 11.69
C ASN A 31 13.93 32.53 10.72
N ILE A 32 13.48 32.07 9.55
CA ILE A 32 12.93 32.88 8.47
C ILE A 32 11.64 32.22 7.99
N ILE A 33 10.56 33.00 7.92
CA ILE A 33 9.30 32.58 7.30
C ILE A 33 9.01 33.52 6.14
N LEU A 34 8.80 32.94 4.96
CA LEU A 34 8.38 33.69 3.79
C LEU A 34 6.86 33.78 3.76
N VAL A 35 6.34 35.00 3.62
CA VAL A 35 4.90 35.26 3.47
C VAL A 35 4.61 35.35 1.98
N ARG A 36 3.99 34.30 1.45
CA ARG A 36 3.79 34.09 0.00
C ARG A 36 2.42 34.49 -0.54
N SER A 37 1.49 34.82 0.34
CA SER A 37 0.12 35.23 -0.01
C SER A 37 -0.44 36.16 1.09
N PRO A 38 -1.52 36.92 0.81
CA PRO A 38 -2.18 37.70 1.85
C PRO A 38 -2.76 36.80 2.96
N PHE A 39 -2.96 37.38 4.14
CA PHE A 39 -3.63 36.71 5.26
C PHE A 39 -5.12 36.55 4.97
N ARG A 40 -5.60 35.31 4.91
CA ARG A 40 -7.00 34.93 4.65
C ARG A 40 -7.85 34.84 5.93
N SER A 41 -7.23 34.88 7.11
CA SER A 41 -7.94 34.81 8.39
C SER A 41 -7.33 35.69 9.48
N LYS A 42 -8.17 36.15 10.41
CA LYS A 42 -7.73 36.90 11.60
C LYS A 42 -6.73 36.11 12.46
N ARG A 43 -6.75 34.77 12.40
CA ARG A 43 -5.78 33.90 13.09
C ARG A 43 -4.37 34.09 12.56
N GLN A 44 -4.21 34.16 11.23
CA GLN A 44 -2.91 34.36 10.58
C GLN A 44 -2.31 35.74 10.92
N GLU A 45 -3.15 36.77 10.91
CA GLU A 45 -2.73 38.14 11.27
C GLU A 45 -2.30 38.25 12.74
N LYS A 46 -3.03 37.60 13.65
CA LYS A 46 -2.63 37.50 15.07
C LYS A 46 -1.30 36.78 15.26
N LEU A 47 -1.07 35.68 14.55
CA LEU A 47 0.19 34.93 14.62
C LEU A 47 1.37 35.77 14.12
N PHE A 48 1.21 36.46 12.99
CA PHE A 48 2.22 37.41 12.52
C PHE A 48 2.54 38.48 13.57
N GLN A 49 1.52 39.13 14.13
CA GLN A 49 1.73 40.19 15.14
C GLN A 49 2.38 39.67 16.43
N GLN A 50 2.10 38.43 16.81
CA GLN A 50 2.66 37.81 18.01
C GLN A 50 4.14 37.46 17.84
N PHE A 51 4.57 37.01 16.66
CA PHE A 51 5.91 36.45 16.45
C PHE A 51 6.83 37.31 15.57
N LYS A 52 6.37 38.47 15.07
CA LYS A 52 7.16 39.36 14.20
C LYS A 52 8.49 39.82 14.80
N ASP A 53 8.60 39.87 16.13
CA ASP A 53 9.81 40.31 16.85
C ASP A 53 10.76 39.13 17.14
N GLU A 54 10.28 37.88 17.04
CA GLU A 54 11.05 36.66 17.32
C GLU A 54 11.49 35.92 16.04
N ILE A 55 10.67 35.97 14.99
CA ILE A 55 10.89 35.31 13.70
C ILE A 55 11.00 36.37 12.60
N LEU A 56 11.99 36.24 11.73
CA LEU A 56 12.11 37.13 10.58
C LEU A 56 11.08 36.74 9.50
N PHE A 57 10.00 37.52 9.41
CA PHE A 57 9.05 37.41 8.31
C PHE A 57 9.52 38.25 7.12
N LEU A 58 9.65 37.62 5.96
CA LEU A 58 9.96 38.30 4.69
C LEU A 58 8.82 38.05 3.70
N GLY A 59 8.51 39.01 2.86
CA GLY A 59 7.57 38.78 1.76
C GLY A 59 8.23 38.04 0.60
N ILE A 60 7.46 37.26 -0.16
CA ILE A 60 7.92 36.66 -1.43
C ILE A 60 6.83 36.76 -2.50
N SER A 61 7.21 37.13 -3.73
CA SER A 61 6.33 37.03 -4.90
C SER A 61 6.11 35.55 -5.24
N SER A 62 4.88 35.07 -5.09
CA SER A 62 4.54 33.64 -5.27
C SER A 62 3.06 33.41 -5.60
N TRP A 63 2.18 34.34 -5.23
CA TRP A 63 0.74 34.27 -5.50
C TRP A 63 0.28 35.47 -6.33
N GLU A 64 0.01 35.24 -7.62
CA GLU A 64 -0.39 36.29 -8.59
C GLU A 64 0.54 37.51 -8.54
N ASP A 65 -0.02 38.71 -8.38
CA ASP A 65 0.72 39.97 -8.30
C ASP A 65 1.11 40.36 -6.87
N TYR A 66 1.00 39.45 -5.90
CA TYR A 66 1.37 39.73 -4.50
C TYR A 66 2.81 40.30 -4.41
N PRO A 67 2.99 41.45 -3.71
CA PRO A 67 2.13 42.04 -2.68
C PRO A 67 1.09 43.04 -3.17
N LEU A 68 0.92 43.20 -4.48
CA LEU A 68 -0.13 44.03 -5.07
C LEU A 68 -1.45 43.24 -5.16
N PRO A 69 -2.60 43.94 -5.19
CA PRO A 69 -3.88 43.30 -5.40
C PRO A 69 -3.90 42.56 -6.74
N ALA A 70 -4.49 41.38 -6.75
CA ALA A 70 -4.61 40.58 -7.95
C ALA A 70 -5.41 41.31 -9.04
N PRO A 71 -4.95 41.30 -10.31
CA PRO A 71 -5.73 41.80 -11.43
C PRO A 71 -6.87 40.83 -11.80
N ASN A 72 -6.84 39.61 -11.26
CA ASN A 72 -7.83 38.57 -11.48
C ASN A 72 -9.12 38.88 -10.71
N PRO A 73 -10.27 39.07 -11.39
CA PRO A 73 -11.53 39.40 -10.74
C PRO A 73 -12.09 38.26 -9.88
N PHE A 74 -11.58 37.04 -10.04
CA PHE A 74 -11.96 35.87 -9.25
C PHE A 74 -11.09 35.66 -7.99
N SER A 75 -10.11 36.53 -7.75
CA SER A 75 -9.23 36.48 -6.58
C SER A 75 -9.73 37.30 -5.41
N GLU A 76 -9.30 36.92 -4.21
CA GLU A 76 -9.51 37.73 -3.01
C GLU A 76 -8.74 39.06 -3.12
N SER A 77 -9.46 40.17 -3.12
CA SER A 77 -8.88 41.51 -3.12
C SER A 77 -8.50 41.96 -1.72
N PHE A 78 -7.40 42.69 -1.59
CA PHE A 78 -6.97 43.34 -0.35
C PHE A 78 -6.47 44.76 -0.64
N PRO A 79 -6.39 45.65 0.36
CA PRO A 79 -5.92 47.02 0.15
C PRO A 79 -4.49 47.05 -0.38
N LYS A 80 -4.25 47.85 -1.41
CA LYS A 80 -2.96 47.92 -2.14
C LYS A 80 -1.75 48.13 -1.24
N ASP A 81 -1.91 48.93 -0.18
CA ASP A 81 -0.80 49.34 0.68
C ASP A 81 -0.56 48.37 1.86
N LYS A 82 -1.40 47.34 2.04
CA LYS A 82 -1.39 46.51 3.26
C LYS A 82 -0.10 45.70 3.43
N PHE A 83 0.46 45.16 2.34
CA PHE A 83 1.60 44.22 2.39
C PHE A 83 2.89 44.79 1.81
N VAL A 84 2.80 45.89 1.05
CA VAL A 84 3.90 46.51 0.31
C VAL A 84 5.00 47.10 1.23
N GLY A 85 4.67 47.44 2.47
CA GLY A 85 5.62 47.91 3.49
C GLY A 85 5.58 47.14 4.81
N LEU A 86 4.90 45.99 4.84
CA LEU A 86 4.65 45.27 6.11
C LEU A 86 5.88 44.51 6.61
N PHE A 87 6.75 44.09 5.71
CA PHE A 87 7.91 43.24 6.01
C PHE A 87 9.21 44.03 5.86
N PRO A 88 10.23 43.77 6.71
CA PRO A 88 11.54 44.43 6.62
C PRO A 88 12.31 44.10 5.33
N GLY A 89 11.92 43.03 4.63
CA GLY A 89 12.46 42.72 3.31
C GLY A 89 11.51 41.89 2.45
N PHE A 90 11.73 41.92 1.14
CA PHE A 90 10.89 41.30 0.14
C PHE A 90 11.71 40.64 -0.97
N LEU A 91 11.37 39.38 -1.26
CA LEU A 91 11.89 38.60 -2.39
C LEU A 91 10.99 38.85 -3.61
N TYR A 92 11.51 39.59 -4.59
CA TYR A 92 10.69 40.14 -5.67
C TYR A 92 11.02 39.51 -7.03
N MET A 93 10.06 39.62 -7.96
CA MET A 93 10.22 39.28 -9.38
C MET A 93 9.78 40.42 -10.33
N HIS A 94 9.48 41.60 -9.80
CA HIS A 94 9.09 42.79 -10.56
C HIS A 94 10.27 43.39 -11.34
N ARG A 95 10.00 43.91 -12.55
CA ARG A 95 11.02 44.61 -13.36
C ARG A 95 11.48 45.92 -12.73
N GLU A 96 10.58 46.63 -12.05
CA GLU A 96 10.82 47.95 -11.46
C GLU A 96 10.40 47.98 -9.97
N PRO A 97 11.13 47.29 -9.09
CA PRO A 97 10.70 47.10 -7.70
C PRO A 97 10.70 48.40 -6.88
N GLU A 98 11.52 49.38 -7.26
CA GLU A 98 11.61 50.69 -6.60
C GLU A 98 10.32 51.53 -6.70
N LYS A 99 9.49 51.27 -7.72
CA LYS A 99 8.18 51.92 -7.87
C LYS A 99 7.09 51.27 -7.01
N VAL A 100 7.33 50.03 -6.58
CA VAL A 100 6.36 49.22 -5.84
C VAL A 100 6.65 49.32 -4.34
N PHE A 101 7.90 49.13 -3.93
CA PHE A 101 8.26 49.04 -2.52
C PHE A 101 8.80 50.37 -1.98
N PRO A 102 8.45 50.74 -0.73
CA PRO A 102 9.02 51.91 -0.08
C PRO A 102 10.50 51.68 0.25
N SER A 103 11.27 52.77 0.33
CA SER A 103 12.74 52.75 0.46
C SER A 103 13.29 52.03 1.69
N HIS A 104 12.48 51.80 2.72
CA HIS A 104 12.89 51.09 3.94
C HIS A 104 12.86 49.55 3.80
N VAL A 105 12.21 49.00 2.77
CA VAL A 105 12.11 47.56 2.54
C VAL A 105 13.35 47.06 1.80
N LYS A 106 14.05 46.08 2.36
CA LYS A 106 15.20 45.47 1.67
C LYS A 106 14.75 44.53 0.57
N LEU A 107 15.29 44.69 -0.63
CA LEU A 107 14.85 43.94 -1.81
C LEU A 107 15.90 42.92 -2.26
N LEU A 108 15.46 41.72 -2.62
CA LEU A 108 16.30 40.69 -3.24
C LEU A 108 15.57 40.07 -4.43
N LEU A 109 16.22 40.03 -5.59
CA LEU A 109 15.69 39.37 -6.78
C LEU A 109 15.82 37.85 -6.60
N LEU A 110 14.74 37.21 -6.19
CA LEU A 110 14.72 35.78 -5.89
C LEU A 110 13.28 35.25 -6.01
N SER A 111 13.13 34.10 -6.66
CA SER A 111 11.87 33.41 -6.92
C SER A 111 11.70 32.19 -6.01
N GLN A 112 10.47 31.69 -5.88
CA GLN A 112 10.23 30.43 -5.16
C GLN A 112 10.95 29.24 -5.83
N SER A 113 11.16 29.28 -7.14
CA SER A 113 11.90 28.26 -7.89
C SER A 113 13.40 28.21 -7.56
N ASP A 114 13.95 29.27 -6.97
CA ASP A 114 15.36 29.30 -6.54
C ASP A 114 15.59 28.52 -5.24
N PHE A 115 14.52 28.11 -4.53
CA PHE A 115 14.62 27.19 -3.40
C PHE A 115 14.73 25.75 -3.89
N ALA A 116 15.49 24.91 -3.17
CA ALA A 116 15.73 23.51 -3.52
C ALA A 116 14.41 22.75 -3.83
N LEU A 117 14.13 22.57 -5.12
CA LEU A 117 13.02 21.75 -5.58
C LEU A 117 13.43 20.27 -5.47
N PRO A 118 12.55 19.37 -5.01
CA PRO A 118 12.82 17.94 -5.07
C PRO A 118 13.16 17.55 -6.51
N GLY A 119 14.22 16.76 -6.68
CA GLY A 119 14.62 16.28 -8.00
C GLY A 119 13.45 15.57 -8.70
N PRO A 120 13.42 15.59 -10.04
CA PRO A 120 12.32 14.99 -10.79
C PRO A 120 12.12 13.54 -10.34
N ALA A 121 10.86 13.18 -10.10
CA ALA A 121 10.49 11.77 -9.97
C ALA A 121 10.99 11.02 -11.21
N LYS A 122 11.40 9.75 -11.04
CA LYS A 122 11.94 8.85 -12.07
C LYS A 122 11.38 9.18 -13.46
N ALA A 123 12.25 9.30 -14.47
CA ALA A 123 11.85 9.56 -15.84
C ALA A 123 10.71 8.63 -16.28
N VAL A 124 9.49 9.16 -16.30
CA VAL A 124 8.30 8.48 -16.79
C VAL A 124 8.28 8.69 -18.31
N PRO A 125 7.94 7.67 -19.12
CA PRO A 125 7.76 7.88 -20.55
C PRO A 125 6.74 9.00 -20.82
N LYS A 126 7.13 9.96 -21.65
CA LYS A 126 6.30 11.10 -22.06
C LYS A 126 5.11 10.60 -22.87
N LYS A 127 3.89 10.69 -22.31
CA LYS A 127 2.63 10.29 -22.98
C LYS A 127 2.00 11.42 -23.80
N TYR A 128 2.28 12.67 -23.42
CA TYR A 128 1.72 13.87 -24.04
C TYR A 128 2.81 14.94 -24.17
N ASP A 129 2.71 15.77 -25.20
CA ASP A 129 3.57 16.91 -25.47
C ASP A 129 3.29 18.10 -24.57
N PHE A 130 2.03 18.29 -24.16
CA PHE A 130 1.65 19.35 -23.24
C PHE A 130 0.49 18.93 -22.33
N THR A 131 0.33 19.64 -21.22
CA THR A 131 -0.84 19.52 -20.35
C THR A 131 -1.36 20.90 -20.01
N PHE A 132 -2.67 21.06 -19.96
CA PHE A 132 -3.33 22.27 -19.50
C PHE A 132 -4.34 21.88 -18.42
N SER A 133 -4.21 22.44 -17.23
CA SER A 133 -5.09 22.11 -16.09
C SER A 133 -5.74 23.35 -15.53
N GLY A 134 -7.07 23.38 -15.50
CA GLY A 134 -7.88 24.39 -14.86
C GLY A 134 -8.80 23.74 -13.83
N SER A 135 -8.38 23.76 -12.57
CA SER A 135 -9.08 23.06 -11.49
C SER A 135 -10.44 23.66 -11.13
N ASP A 136 -10.73 24.89 -11.56
CA ASP A 136 -11.95 25.63 -11.25
C ASP A 136 -12.80 25.97 -12.48
N GLN A 137 -12.34 25.55 -13.66
CA GLN A 137 -12.98 25.79 -14.96
C GLN A 137 -14.16 24.84 -15.16
N ASP A 138 -15.39 25.33 -15.30
CA ASP A 138 -16.53 24.49 -15.66
C ASP A 138 -16.71 24.44 -17.18
N VAL A 139 -16.68 23.25 -17.78
CA VAL A 139 -16.89 23.07 -19.23
C VAL A 139 -18.28 23.54 -19.70
N GLU A 140 -19.28 23.59 -18.82
CA GLU A 140 -20.62 24.08 -19.19
C GLU A 140 -20.68 25.62 -19.29
N GLN A 141 -19.75 26.32 -18.64
CA GLN A 141 -19.65 27.79 -18.65
C GLN A 141 -18.47 28.28 -19.49
N ASP A 142 -18.11 27.55 -20.55
CA ASP A 142 -16.94 27.83 -21.41
C ASP A 142 -15.63 28.01 -20.62
N CYS A 143 -15.49 27.25 -19.52
CA CYS A 143 -14.38 27.29 -18.60
C CYS A 143 -14.19 28.64 -17.90
N VAL A 144 -15.20 29.49 -17.71
CA VAL A 144 -15.02 30.76 -16.94
C VAL A 144 -14.56 30.47 -15.50
N GLY A 145 -13.57 31.22 -15.01
CA GLY A 145 -13.03 31.06 -13.66
C GLY A 145 -11.64 31.68 -13.47
N TRP A 146 -11.13 31.56 -12.24
CA TRP A 146 -9.80 31.99 -11.79
C TRP A 146 -8.69 31.45 -12.69
N SER A 147 -8.65 30.14 -12.98
CA SER A 147 -7.57 29.58 -13.81
C SER A 147 -7.66 30.03 -15.27
N SER A 148 -8.86 30.28 -15.78
CA SER A 148 -9.05 30.75 -17.16
C SER A 148 -8.60 32.19 -17.37
N PHE A 149 -8.87 33.05 -16.39
CA PHE A 149 -8.34 34.40 -16.42
C PHE A 149 -6.80 34.38 -16.33
N ALA A 150 -6.26 33.67 -15.33
CA ALA A 150 -4.82 33.60 -15.08
C ALA A 150 -4.02 33.00 -16.25
N LYS A 151 -4.60 32.07 -17.01
CA LYS A 151 -3.96 31.41 -18.16
C LYS A 151 -4.35 31.98 -19.51
N ASN A 152 -5.14 33.06 -19.54
CA ASN A 152 -5.69 33.65 -20.74
C ASN A 152 -6.33 32.59 -21.66
N TRP A 153 -7.44 31.99 -21.20
CA TRP A 153 -8.09 30.86 -21.87
C TRP A 153 -8.42 31.14 -23.34
N THR A 154 -8.81 32.37 -23.68
CA THR A 154 -9.08 32.78 -25.07
C THR A 154 -7.87 32.57 -25.96
N PHE A 155 -6.70 33.08 -25.56
CA PHE A 155 -5.44 32.86 -26.28
C PHE A 155 -5.00 31.39 -26.24
N ALA A 156 -5.20 30.70 -25.11
CA ALA A 156 -4.89 29.29 -25.02
C ALA A 156 -5.69 28.45 -26.03
N LYS A 157 -6.95 28.78 -26.32
CA LYS A 157 -7.73 28.10 -27.37
C LYS A 157 -7.09 28.26 -28.75
N GLU A 158 -6.71 29.48 -29.11
CA GLU A 158 -6.01 29.77 -30.38
C GLU A 158 -4.68 29.01 -30.47
N ALA A 159 -3.90 29.02 -29.38
CA ALA A 159 -2.64 28.28 -29.30
C ALA A 159 -2.85 26.76 -29.44
N LEU A 160 -3.91 26.21 -28.85
CA LEU A 160 -4.25 24.78 -28.97
C LEU A 160 -4.61 24.37 -30.40
N GLU A 161 -5.21 25.26 -31.18
CA GLU A 161 -5.50 25.01 -32.60
C GLU A 161 -4.21 24.88 -33.41
N VAL A 162 -3.26 25.79 -33.21
CA VAL A 162 -1.94 25.73 -33.86
C VAL A 162 -1.11 24.54 -33.35
N MET A 163 -1.10 24.31 -32.04
CA MET A 163 -0.32 23.22 -31.43
C MET A 163 -0.82 21.85 -31.86
N CYS A 164 -2.13 21.59 -31.84
CA CYS A 164 -2.68 20.29 -32.23
C CYS A 164 -2.90 20.15 -33.74
N GLY A 165 -3.11 21.25 -34.47
CA GLY A 165 -3.30 21.27 -35.91
C GLY A 165 -1.98 21.27 -36.66
N ASP A 166 -1.31 22.42 -36.66
CA ASP A 166 -0.11 22.67 -37.46
C ASP A 166 1.11 21.92 -36.92
N LEU A 167 1.32 21.97 -35.60
CA LEU A 167 2.46 21.34 -34.94
C LEU A 167 2.22 19.86 -34.58
N ARG A 168 1.00 19.36 -34.78
CA ARG A 168 0.57 17.97 -34.50
C ARG A 168 0.95 17.47 -33.09
N MET A 169 1.02 18.37 -32.11
CA MET A 169 1.31 18.05 -30.71
C MET A 169 0.11 17.40 -30.04
N THR A 170 0.37 16.41 -29.21
CA THR A 170 -0.65 15.71 -28.41
C THR A 170 -0.66 16.27 -27.00
N GLY A 171 -1.83 16.58 -26.45
CA GLY A 171 -1.92 17.14 -25.10
C GLY A 171 -3.18 16.75 -24.36
N VAL A 172 -3.16 16.97 -23.05
CA VAL A 172 -4.31 16.73 -22.16
C VAL A 172 -4.84 18.05 -21.62
N LEU A 173 -6.15 18.24 -21.77
CA LEU A 173 -6.89 19.31 -21.11
C LEU A 173 -7.64 18.74 -19.92
N VAL A 174 -7.43 19.33 -18.75
CA VAL A 174 -8.05 18.97 -17.48
C VAL A 174 -8.93 20.14 -17.05
N ALA A 175 -10.25 19.95 -17.03
CA ALA A 175 -11.23 20.94 -16.58
C ALA A 175 -12.19 20.29 -15.58
N THR A 176 -13.16 21.00 -15.02
CA THR A 176 -14.23 20.45 -14.18
C THR A 176 -15.59 20.45 -14.90
N LYS A 177 -16.52 19.57 -14.52
CA LYS A 177 -17.90 19.52 -15.05
C LYS A 177 -18.91 19.56 -13.90
N ASN A 178 -19.98 20.35 -14.00
CA ASN A 178 -21.12 20.45 -13.07
C ASN A 178 -20.77 20.96 -11.66
N LYS A 179 -20.43 22.24 -11.54
CA LYS A 179 -20.07 22.85 -10.26
C LYS A 179 -21.30 23.35 -9.47
N PRO A 180 -21.72 22.62 -8.43
CA PRO A 180 -21.96 23.25 -7.13
C PRO A 180 -21.31 22.42 -6.01
N GLY A 181 -20.23 22.93 -5.40
CA GLY A 181 -19.60 22.32 -4.23
C GLY A 181 -18.54 21.23 -4.47
N TRP A 182 -17.89 21.21 -5.64
CA TRP A 182 -16.75 20.36 -6.07
C TRP A 182 -17.04 18.90 -6.43
N VAL A 183 -17.45 18.62 -7.68
CA VAL A 183 -17.64 17.26 -8.21
C VAL A 183 -17.61 17.30 -9.77
N HIS A 184 -16.47 17.35 -10.49
CA HIS A 184 -15.80 16.25 -11.22
C HIS A 184 -14.72 16.84 -12.15
N VAL A 185 -13.60 16.15 -12.39
CA VAL A 185 -12.59 16.54 -13.39
C VAL A 185 -12.92 15.91 -14.75
N CYS A 186 -13.14 16.71 -15.78
CA CYS A 186 -13.30 16.28 -17.18
C CYS A 186 -11.93 16.22 -17.88
N LEU A 187 -11.57 15.07 -18.45
CA LEU A 187 -10.42 14.92 -19.35
C LEU A 187 -10.93 15.02 -20.79
N ARG A 188 -10.32 15.87 -21.64
CA ARG A 188 -10.58 15.86 -23.09
C ARG A 188 -9.35 15.36 -23.85
N SER A 189 -9.53 14.38 -24.74
CA SER A 189 -8.55 13.94 -25.74
C SER A 189 -9.15 14.05 -27.15
N LYS A 190 -8.38 14.51 -28.13
CA LYS A 190 -8.86 14.71 -29.52
C LYS A 190 -8.78 13.41 -30.34
N LEU A 191 -9.84 13.11 -31.10
CA LEU A 191 -9.88 12.15 -32.23
C LEU A 191 -9.58 12.91 -33.54
N GLU A 192 -9.04 12.21 -34.54
CA GLU A 192 -8.53 12.72 -35.83
C GLU A 192 -9.54 13.50 -36.72
N THR A 193 -10.73 13.87 -36.24
CA THR A 193 -11.80 14.50 -37.05
C THR A 193 -12.37 15.81 -36.49
N GLY A 194 -11.61 16.54 -35.67
CA GLY A 194 -11.91 17.96 -35.39
C GLY A 194 -13.07 18.25 -34.42
N LYS A 195 -13.65 17.25 -33.74
CA LYS A 195 -14.61 17.46 -32.64
C LYS A 195 -14.02 17.03 -31.28
N TRP A 196 -14.16 17.90 -30.28
CA TRP A 196 -13.65 17.71 -28.91
C TRP A 196 -14.66 16.90 -28.07
N CYS A 197 -14.24 15.77 -27.48
CA CYS A 197 -15.12 14.93 -26.65
C CYS A 197 -14.87 15.17 -25.15
N CYS A 198 -15.91 15.41 -24.36
CA CYS A 198 -15.88 15.46 -22.89
C CYS A 198 -15.91 14.05 -22.29
N GLN A 199 -14.86 13.60 -21.58
CA GLN A 199 -15.00 12.51 -20.61
C GLN A 199 -15.27 13.09 -19.23
N SER A 200 -16.52 13.02 -18.75
CA SER A 200 -16.83 13.33 -17.35
C SER A 200 -16.12 12.35 -16.44
N GLY A 201 -15.19 12.83 -15.62
CA GLY A 201 -14.60 12.05 -14.55
C GLY A 201 -15.57 11.91 -13.40
N ASP A 202 -16.60 11.08 -13.57
CA ASP A 202 -17.09 10.29 -12.46
C ASP A 202 -17.03 8.82 -12.81
N ARG A 203 -16.51 8.04 -11.85
CA ARG A 203 -16.41 6.57 -11.81
C ARG A 203 -16.42 5.85 -13.16
N HIS A 204 -15.28 5.28 -13.52
CA HIS A 204 -15.10 4.25 -14.55
C HIS A 204 -16.33 3.33 -14.76
N GLN A 205 -17.31 3.72 -15.57
CA GLN A 205 -18.10 2.84 -16.43
C GLN A 205 -19.10 3.62 -17.31
N GLN A 206 -18.82 3.59 -18.62
CA GLN A 206 -19.75 3.36 -19.74
C GLN A 206 -20.90 4.36 -20.06
N CYS A 207 -20.78 4.96 -21.25
CA CYS A 207 -21.74 4.96 -22.39
C CYS A 207 -20.87 5.25 -23.64
N LEU A 208 -20.67 4.38 -24.66
CA LEU A 208 -21.58 3.56 -25.44
C LEU A 208 -22.80 4.35 -25.91
N ASP A 209 -22.69 4.94 -27.11
CA ASP A 209 -23.81 5.14 -28.03
C ASP A 209 -23.74 4.10 -29.15
N THR A 210 -24.93 3.57 -29.40
CA THR A 210 -25.29 2.26 -29.97
C THR A 210 -25.57 2.30 -31.50
N PRO A 211 -25.78 1.15 -32.18
CA PRO A 211 -27.11 0.55 -32.12
C PRO A 211 -27.10 -0.82 -31.42
N VAL A 212 -28.10 -0.95 -30.56
CA VAL A 212 -28.51 -2.14 -29.87
C VAL A 212 -29.02 -3.14 -30.89
N ILE A 213 -28.35 -4.29 -31.00
CA ILE A 213 -29.03 -5.55 -31.29
C ILE A 213 -28.99 -6.34 -29.99
N PHE A 214 -30.15 -6.43 -29.34
CA PHE A 214 -30.39 -7.44 -28.32
C PHE A 214 -30.30 -8.80 -29.00
N MET A 215 -29.34 -9.64 -28.63
CA MET A 215 -29.56 -11.08 -28.61
C MET A 215 -28.93 -11.70 -27.37
N TYR A 216 -29.81 -12.35 -26.62
CA TYR A 216 -29.55 -13.45 -25.71
C TYR A 216 -28.58 -14.48 -26.30
N GLN A 217 -27.86 -15.15 -25.40
CA GLN A 217 -27.27 -16.49 -25.55
C GLN A 217 -26.20 -16.74 -26.63
N ALA A 218 -25.32 -17.68 -26.25
CA ALA A 218 -24.43 -18.46 -27.10
C ALA A 218 -23.21 -17.75 -27.71
N SER A 219 -22.04 -18.35 -27.51
CA SER A 219 -20.92 -18.19 -28.44
C SER A 219 -21.42 -18.54 -29.86
N PRO A 220 -20.92 -17.96 -30.97
CA PRO A 220 -19.66 -18.47 -31.54
C PRO A 220 -18.86 -17.47 -32.43
N PHE A 221 -17.68 -17.92 -32.88
CA PHE A 221 -16.82 -17.36 -33.94
C PHE A 221 -15.97 -16.11 -33.68
N ILE A 222 -14.91 -16.31 -32.88
CA ILE A 222 -13.56 -16.06 -33.38
C ILE A 222 -12.82 -17.40 -33.34
N SER A 223 -12.59 -17.98 -34.51
CA SER A 223 -11.65 -19.08 -34.71
C SER A 223 -10.21 -18.55 -34.47
N GLY A 224 -9.24 -19.31 -33.97
CA GLY A 224 -9.24 -20.68 -33.53
C GLY A 224 -8.36 -20.84 -32.29
N LYS A 225 -8.76 -21.83 -31.48
CA LYS A 225 -7.97 -22.66 -30.57
C LYS A 225 -6.96 -21.95 -29.65
N ALA A 226 -7.28 -21.97 -28.35
CA ALA A 226 -6.36 -21.85 -27.19
C ALA A 226 -6.24 -20.51 -26.44
N ARG A 227 -7.33 -19.75 -26.20
CA ARG A 227 -7.27 -18.64 -25.21
C ARG A 227 -8.48 -18.50 -24.30
N LYS A 228 -8.76 -19.54 -23.50
CA LYS A 228 -9.39 -19.39 -22.18
C LYS A 228 -8.83 -20.50 -21.29
N LYS A 229 -8.62 -20.15 -20.01
CA LYS A 229 -8.17 -21.00 -18.89
C LYS A 229 -6.65 -21.01 -18.68
N LEU A 230 -6.18 -20.02 -17.93
CA LEU A 230 -5.01 -20.20 -17.08
C LEU A 230 -5.54 -20.44 -15.68
N ARG A 231 -5.54 -21.70 -15.23
CA ARG A 231 -5.99 -22.07 -13.88
C ARG A 231 -4.85 -22.76 -13.18
N TYR A 232 -4.33 -22.09 -12.16
CA TYR A 232 -3.40 -22.68 -11.23
C TYR A 232 -4.22 -23.40 -10.16
N TYR A 233 -4.01 -24.70 -10.06
CA TYR A 233 -4.62 -25.53 -9.02
C TYR A 233 -3.54 -25.90 -8.00
N SER A 234 -3.80 -25.61 -6.73
CA SER A 234 -3.08 -26.27 -5.64
C SER A 234 -4.08 -27.19 -4.97
N PHE A 235 -4.08 -28.46 -5.40
CA PHE A 235 -4.98 -29.51 -4.93
C PHE A 235 -4.50 -30.17 -3.63
N PHE A 236 -3.57 -29.58 -2.87
CA PHE A 236 -2.94 -30.30 -1.76
C PHE A 236 -3.07 -29.61 -0.40
N ALA A 237 -3.10 -28.28 -0.36
CA ALA A 237 -2.61 -27.58 0.81
C ALA A 237 -3.43 -27.78 2.11
N ARG A 238 -4.77 -27.80 2.05
CA ARG A 238 -5.63 -28.01 3.24
C ARG A 238 -5.89 -29.48 3.58
N PHE A 239 -5.84 -30.37 2.59
CA PHE A 239 -6.05 -31.83 2.80
C PHE A 239 -4.76 -32.56 3.22
N ALA A 240 -3.59 -31.90 3.13
CA ALA A 240 -2.30 -32.48 3.50
C ALA A 240 -2.30 -33.12 4.91
N VAL A 241 -2.96 -32.49 5.89
CA VAL A 241 -3.00 -32.99 7.28
C VAL A 241 -3.80 -34.28 7.41
N LEU A 242 -4.89 -34.43 6.65
CA LEU A 242 -5.67 -35.67 6.63
C LEU A 242 -4.83 -36.82 6.03
N ILE A 243 -4.04 -36.51 5.00
CA ILE A 243 -3.12 -37.47 4.36
C ILE A 243 -2.02 -37.91 5.34
N TYR A 244 -1.42 -36.98 6.09
CA TYR A 244 -0.41 -37.31 7.09
C TYR A 244 -0.98 -38.17 8.22
N THR A 245 -2.21 -37.89 8.65
CA THR A 245 -2.92 -38.71 9.64
C THR A 245 -3.16 -40.13 9.10
N HIS A 246 -3.55 -40.26 7.82
CA HIS A 246 -3.68 -41.56 7.16
C HIS A 246 -2.34 -42.31 7.04
N TYR A 247 -1.21 -41.60 6.95
CA TYR A 247 0.13 -42.18 7.01
C TYR A 247 0.57 -42.55 8.43
N GLY A 248 -0.29 -42.37 9.44
CA GLY A 248 -0.02 -42.70 10.83
C GLY A 248 0.96 -41.74 11.50
N LEU A 249 1.02 -40.48 11.05
CA LEU A 249 1.76 -39.42 11.73
C LEU A 249 0.90 -38.79 12.84
N ASP A 250 1.53 -38.45 13.96
CA ASP A 250 0.87 -37.79 15.08
C ASP A 250 0.78 -36.25 14.89
N GLY A 251 0.06 -35.56 15.78
CA GLY A 251 -0.12 -34.11 15.72
C GLY A 251 1.20 -33.35 15.85
N ARG A 252 2.12 -33.80 16.71
CA ARG A 252 3.47 -33.23 16.87
C ARG A 252 4.30 -33.33 15.60
N GLU A 253 4.29 -34.47 14.93
CA GLU A 253 4.97 -34.72 13.66
C GLU A 253 4.38 -33.83 12.56
N ILE A 254 3.06 -33.76 12.46
CA ILE A 254 2.36 -32.87 11.53
C ILE A 254 2.72 -31.40 11.79
N GLY A 255 2.76 -30.99 13.05
CA GLY A 255 3.18 -29.64 13.46
C GLY A 255 4.64 -29.34 13.09
N THR A 256 5.53 -30.32 13.26
CA THR A 256 6.95 -30.23 12.89
C THR A 256 7.14 -30.12 11.37
N ILE A 257 6.40 -30.89 10.59
CA ILE A 257 6.36 -30.75 9.12
C ILE A 257 5.93 -29.33 8.74
N GLY A 258 4.90 -28.78 9.40
CA GLY A 258 4.43 -27.41 9.18
C GLY A 258 5.51 -26.36 9.48
N LEU A 259 6.21 -26.49 10.61
CA LEU A 259 7.35 -25.63 10.98
C LEU A 259 8.46 -25.66 9.92
N LEU A 260 8.94 -26.86 9.59
CA LEU A 260 10.04 -27.04 8.62
C LEU A 260 9.65 -26.51 7.24
N SER A 261 8.38 -26.67 6.86
CA SER A 261 7.82 -26.15 5.60
C SER A 261 7.88 -24.62 5.53
N ILE A 262 7.53 -23.93 6.62
CA ILE A 262 7.58 -22.47 6.71
C ILE A 262 9.03 -21.99 6.67
N LEU A 263 9.92 -22.62 7.44
CA LEU A 263 11.35 -22.29 7.47
C LEU A 263 12.02 -22.48 6.10
N ALA A 264 11.65 -23.52 5.35
CA ALA A 264 12.14 -23.76 4.00
C ALA A 264 11.66 -22.69 2.99
N SER A 265 10.45 -22.14 3.18
CA SER A 265 9.87 -21.16 2.25
C SER A 265 10.54 -19.78 2.28
N ILE A 266 11.04 -19.35 3.45
CA ILE A 266 11.63 -18.02 3.66
C ILE A 266 12.88 -17.77 2.78
N PRO A 267 13.94 -18.61 2.84
CA PRO A 267 15.11 -18.42 1.98
C PRO A 267 14.77 -18.70 0.51
N ALA A 268 13.86 -19.64 0.25
CA ALA A 268 13.46 -20.00 -1.11
C ALA A 268 12.73 -18.86 -1.84
N SER A 269 11.93 -18.04 -1.14
CA SER A 269 11.24 -16.90 -1.75
C SER A 269 12.23 -15.89 -2.34
N SER A 270 13.30 -15.61 -1.58
CA SER A 270 14.39 -14.72 -1.97
C SER A 270 15.23 -15.32 -3.10
N PHE A 271 15.55 -16.61 -3.02
CA PHE A 271 16.31 -17.33 -4.04
C PHE A 271 15.62 -17.28 -5.41
N TRP A 272 14.35 -17.70 -5.49
CA TRP A 272 13.61 -17.72 -6.75
C TRP A 272 13.34 -16.30 -7.28
N GLY A 273 13.17 -15.32 -6.40
CA GLY A 273 13.12 -13.90 -6.79
C GLY A 273 14.38 -13.47 -7.53
N LEU A 274 15.54 -13.73 -6.94
CA LEU A 274 16.84 -13.38 -7.48
C LEU A 274 17.14 -14.11 -8.80
N VAL A 275 16.82 -15.39 -8.90
CA VAL A 275 16.99 -16.18 -10.14
C VAL A 275 16.13 -15.60 -11.26
N ALA A 276 14.86 -15.28 -10.99
CA ALA A 276 13.98 -14.68 -12.00
C ALA A 276 14.43 -13.28 -12.44
N ASP A 277 15.00 -12.51 -11.52
CA ASP A 277 15.52 -11.17 -11.81
C ASP A 277 16.81 -11.24 -12.64
N ARG A 278 17.75 -12.14 -12.29
CA ARG A 278 19.02 -12.32 -13.02
C ARG A 278 18.85 -12.93 -14.41
N THR A 279 17.98 -13.94 -14.51
CA THR A 279 17.76 -14.61 -15.80
C THR A 279 16.86 -13.82 -16.74
N GLY A 280 16.07 -12.88 -16.22
CA GLY A 280 15.02 -12.17 -16.98
C GLY A 280 13.85 -13.07 -17.44
N ARG A 281 13.98 -14.39 -17.33
CA ARG A 281 13.06 -15.41 -17.85
C ARG A 281 12.04 -15.85 -16.79
N ARG A 282 11.25 -14.90 -16.27
CA ARG A 282 10.28 -15.14 -15.18
C ARG A 282 9.30 -16.28 -15.45
N LYS A 283 8.87 -16.44 -16.70
CA LYS A 283 7.92 -17.50 -17.10
C LYS A 283 8.55 -18.90 -17.01
N LEU A 284 9.81 -19.05 -17.44
CA LEU A 284 10.55 -20.31 -17.31
C LEU A 284 10.79 -20.64 -15.85
N VAL A 285 11.21 -19.65 -15.05
CA VAL A 285 11.40 -19.83 -13.61
C VAL A 285 10.12 -20.27 -12.92
N LEU A 286 8.98 -19.66 -13.26
CA LEU A 286 7.67 -20.09 -12.77
C LEU A 286 7.37 -21.54 -13.18
N ALA A 287 7.55 -21.92 -14.44
CA ALA A 287 7.33 -23.30 -14.91
C ALA A 287 8.22 -24.32 -14.16
N CYS A 288 9.49 -23.99 -13.92
CA CYS A 288 10.39 -24.81 -13.12
C CYS A 288 9.89 -24.96 -11.67
N CYS A 289 9.46 -23.87 -11.03
CA CYS A 289 8.89 -23.91 -9.67
C CYS A 289 7.66 -24.82 -9.61
N LEU A 290 6.75 -24.73 -10.60
CA LEU A 290 5.54 -25.55 -10.64
C LEU A 290 5.86 -27.03 -10.88
N GLY A 291 6.80 -27.31 -11.80
CA GLY A 291 7.19 -28.68 -12.14
C GLY A 291 7.91 -29.38 -10.98
N THR A 292 8.87 -28.71 -10.34
CA THR A 292 9.58 -29.28 -9.18
C THR A 292 8.65 -29.44 -7.98
N ALA A 293 7.75 -28.48 -7.72
CA ALA A 293 6.75 -28.63 -6.66
C ALA A 293 5.83 -29.82 -6.92
N ALA A 294 5.31 -29.99 -8.15
CA ALA A 294 4.48 -31.13 -8.49
C ALA A 294 5.22 -32.47 -8.37
N ALA A 295 6.51 -32.51 -8.74
CA ALA A 295 7.34 -33.70 -8.59
C ALA A 295 7.51 -34.11 -7.12
N PHE A 296 7.97 -33.20 -6.26
CA PHE A 296 8.13 -33.48 -4.82
C PHE A 296 6.80 -33.82 -4.15
N GLN A 297 5.72 -33.18 -4.58
CA GLN A 297 4.39 -33.50 -4.10
C GLN A 297 3.93 -34.89 -4.51
N THR A 298 4.27 -35.33 -5.74
CA THR A 298 3.92 -36.67 -6.23
C THR A 298 4.73 -37.74 -5.52
N LEU A 299 6.00 -37.47 -5.21
CA LEU A 299 6.86 -38.38 -4.46
C LEU A 299 6.30 -38.73 -3.08
N LEU A 300 5.48 -37.88 -2.46
CA LEU A 300 4.76 -38.22 -1.21
C LEU A 300 3.83 -39.45 -1.32
N CYS A 301 3.48 -39.91 -2.53
CA CYS A 301 2.76 -41.17 -2.72
C CYS A 301 3.57 -42.40 -2.31
N LEU A 302 4.90 -42.28 -2.20
CA LEU A 302 5.81 -43.35 -1.80
C LEU A 302 5.87 -43.52 -0.27
N ALA A 303 5.40 -42.55 0.50
CA ALA A 303 5.47 -42.56 1.96
C ALA A 303 4.84 -43.81 2.61
N PRO A 304 3.69 -44.33 2.16
CA PRO A 304 3.10 -45.56 2.72
C PRO A 304 3.94 -46.82 2.53
N TYR A 305 4.82 -46.87 1.53
CA TYR A 305 5.68 -48.03 1.26
C TYR A 305 6.89 -48.10 2.21
N ILE A 306 7.16 -47.03 2.95
CA ILE A 306 8.21 -46.98 3.95
C ILE A 306 7.65 -47.60 5.24
N GLN A 307 8.08 -48.83 5.53
CA GLN A 307 7.58 -49.60 6.67
C GLN A 307 7.94 -48.97 8.01
N ASP A 308 9.17 -48.47 8.13
CA ASP A 308 9.66 -47.83 9.35
C ASP A 308 9.02 -46.44 9.55
N HIS A 309 8.39 -46.22 10.70
CA HIS A 309 7.69 -44.99 11.06
C HIS A 309 8.63 -43.77 11.08
N THR A 310 9.84 -43.91 11.61
CA THR A 310 10.83 -42.82 11.69
C THR A 310 11.29 -42.39 10.30
N TYR A 311 11.63 -43.37 9.45
CA TYR A 311 12.02 -43.06 8.07
C TYR A 311 10.86 -42.49 7.26
N ARG A 312 9.62 -42.93 7.51
CA ARG A 312 8.42 -42.35 6.88
C ARG A 312 8.20 -40.89 7.28
N PHE A 313 8.37 -40.56 8.55
CA PHE A 313 8.28 -39.18 9.04
C PHE A 313 9.37 -38.28 8.43
N ILE A 314 10.64 -38.73 8.45
CA ILE A 314 11.76 -38.00 7.85
C ILE A 314 11.53 -37.78 6.35
N TYR A 315 11.03 -38.80 5.65
CA TYR A 315 10.69 -38.70 4.23
C TYR A 315 9.61 -37.64 3.97
N CYS A 316 8.53 -37.62 4.77
CA CYS A 316 7.48 -36.62 4.65
C CYS A 316 8.01 -35.21 4.92
N CYS A 317 8.87 -35.02 5.92
CA CYS A 317 9.55 -33.76 6.18
C CYS A 317 10.37 -33.30 4.98
N ALA A 318 11.23 -34.16 4.45
CA ALA A 318 12.11 -33.82 3.33
C ALA A 318 11.31 -33.44 2.07
N MET A 319 10.30 -34.24 1.70
CA MET A 319 9.47 -33.96 0.53
C MET A 319 8.67 -32.67 0.70
N MET A 320 8.12 -32.40 1.88
CA MET A 320 7.34 -31.18 2.11
C MET A 320 8.21 -29.92 2.15
N MET A 321 9.43 -30.00 2.73
CA MET A 321 10.40 -28.91 2.66
C MET A 321 10.81 -28.61 1.22
N CYS A 322 11.09 -29.64 0.42
CA CYS A 322 11.42 -29.47 -0.99
C CYS A 322 10.24 -28.90 -1.78
N TYR A 323 9.01 -29.35 -1.49
CA TYR A 323 7.79 -28.81 -2.09
C TYR A 323 7.60 -27.32 -1.76
N THR A 324 7.70 -26.91 -0.49
CA THR A 324 7.50 -25.51 -0.11
C THR A 324 8.66 -24.62 -0.57
N ALA A 325 9.88 -25.13 -0.60
CA ALA A 325 11.02 -24.45 -1.21
C ALA A 325 10.81 -24.24 -2.72
N ALA A 326 10.30 -25.25 -3.43
CA ALA A 326 9.94 -25.10 -4.85
C ALA A 326 8.83 -24.05 -5.06
N ARG A 327 7.89 -23.93 -4.12
CA ARG A 327 6.80 -22.94 -4.15
C ARG A 327 7.14 -21.57 -3.55
N GLY A 328 8.36 -21.37 -3.04
CA GLY A 328 8.69 -20.22 -2.20
C GLY A 328 8.39 -18.83 -2.80
N ASN A 329 8.28 -18.70 -4.13
CA ASN A 329 7.94 -17.42 -4.78
C ASN A 329 6.94 -17.54 -5.95
N ASP A 330 6.12 -18.59 -6.01
CA ASP A 330 5.21 -18.78 -7.16
C ASP A 330 4.21 -17.62 -7.34
N TYR A 331 3.60 -17.16 -6.24
CA TYR A 331 2.70 -16.00 -6.23
C TYR A 331 3.40 -14.70 -6.62
N GLY A 332 4.63 -14.47 -6.14
CA GLY A 332 5.39 -13.26 -6.45
C GLY A 332 5.78 -13.20 -7.92
N GLN A 333 6.17 -14.33 -8.52
CA GLN A 333 6.45 -14.40 -9.95
C GLN A 333 5.19 -14.19 -10.79
N LEU A 334 4.07 -14.84 -10.44
CA LEU A 334 2.81 -14.68 -11.15
C LEU A 334 2.30 -13.24 -11.10
N ARG A 335 2.39 -12.59 -9.94
CA ARG A 335 2.07 -11.17 -9.76
C ARG A 335 3.01 -10.28 -10.57
N GLY A 336 4.31 -10.56 -10.59
CA GLY A 336 5.29 -9.81 -11.39
C GLY A 336 5.01 -9.89 -12.89
N ILE A 337 4.70 -11.08 -13.41
CA ILE A 337 4.32 -11.30 -14.82
C ILE A 337 3.00 -10.56 -15.13
N THR A 338 2.02 -10.68 -14.23
CA THR A 338 0.72 -10.04 -14.38
C THR A 338 0.84 -8.52 -14.45
N MET A 339 1.55 -7.91 -13.49
CA MET A 339 1.66 -6.45 -13.42
C MET A 339 2.35 -5.87 -14.65
N ARG A 340 3.44 -6.49 -15.13
CA ARG A 340 4.09 -6.06 -16.39
C ARG A 340 3.17 -6.19 -17.59
N THR A 341 2.37 -7.24 -17.64
CA THR A 341 1.40 -7.44 -18.72
C THR A 341 0.33 -6.35 -18.68
N LEU A 342 -0.22 -6.06 -17.51
CA LEU A 342 -1.24 -5.01 -17.33
C LEU A 342 -0.69 -3.60 -17.57
N GLU A 343 0.56 -3.35 -17.19
CA GLU A 343 1.27 -2.10 -17.47
C GLU A 343 1.47 -1.91 -18.98
N ARG A 344 1.83 -2.97 -19.70
CA ARG A 344 1.98 -2.93 -21.17
C ARG A 344 0.67 -2.67 -21.92
N PHE A 345 -0.46 -3.11 -21.37
CA PHE A 345 -1.79 -2.92 -21.96
C PHE A 345 -2.57 -1.72 -21.35
N ASP A 346 -1.91 -0.86 -20.57
CA ASP A 346 -2.52 0.32 -19.90
C ASP A 346 -3.78 -0.03 -19.09
N ARG A 347 -3.80 -1.20 -18.45
CA ARG A 347 -4.95 -1.77 -17.70
C ARG A 347 -4.59 -2.13 -16.25
N GLN A 348 -3.86 -1.26 -15.56
CA GLN A 348 -3.40 -1.51 -14.18
C GLN A 348 -4.55 -1.80 -13.20
N GLY A 349 -5.71 -1.16 -13.37
CA GLY A 349 -6.92 -1.40 -12.57
C GLY A 349 -7.57 -2.78 -12.76
N ALA A 350 -7.19 -3.54 -13.78
CA ALA A 350 -7.74 -4.88 -14.04
C ALA A 350 -7.08 -6.00 -13.19
N TYR A 351 -6.10 -5.67 -12.33
CA TYR A 351 -5.43 -6.65 -11.47
C TYR A 351 -6.41 -7.36 -10.52
N GLY A 352 -7.37 -6.63 -9.94
CA GLY A 352 -8.40 -7.21 -9.09
C GLY A 352 -9.24 -8.27 -9.81
N ASN A 353 -9.62 -8.00 -11.06
CA ASN A 353 -10.36 -8.95 -11.91
C ASN A 353 -9.53 -10.19 -12.27
N LEU A 354 -8.21 -10.07 -12.31
CA LEU A 354 -7.34 -11.22 -12.53
C LEU A 354 -7.16 -12.06 -11.25
N ARG A 355 -7.04 -11.39 -10.09
CA ARG A 355 -6.98 -12.03 -8.77
C ARG A 355 -8.25 -12.80 -8.44
N LEU A 356 -9.41 -12.25 -8.84
CA LEU A 356 -10.73 -12.87 -8.75
C LEU A 356 -10.72 -14.31 -9.29
N TRP A 357 -10.17 -14.51 -10.48
CA TRP A 357 -10.15 -15.84 -11.11
C TRP A 357 -9.27 -16.86 -10.36
N GLY A 358 -8.22 -16.41 -9.68
CA GLY A 358 -7.42 -17.26 -8.80
C GLY A 358 -8.18 -17.67 -7.53
N ALA A 359 -9.02 -16.78 -7.00
CA ALA A 359 -9.90 -17.08 -5.89
C ALA A 359 -10.97 -18.10 -6.32
N VAL A 360 -11.64 -17.86 -7.46
CA VAL A 360 -12.62 -18.81 -8.05
C VAL A 360 -12.02 -20.19 -8.31
N SER A 361 -10.79 -20.28 -8.83
CA SER A 361 -10.14 -21.58 -9.03
C SER A 361 -9.86 -22.31 -7.71
N TRP A 362 -9.44 -21.58 -6.68
CA TRP A 362 -9.24 -22.12 -5.34
C TRP A 362 -10.55 -22.69 -4.75
N GLY A 363 -11.65 -21.94 -4.88
CA GLY A 363 -12.95 -22.34 -4.37
C GLY A 363 -13.56 -23.55 -5.09
N ILE A 364 -13.32 -23.74 -6.40
CA ILE A 364 -13.82 -24.90 -7.16
C ILE A 364 -12.94 -26.14 -6.95
N ALA A 365 -11.63 -25.97 -6.79
CA ALA A 365 -10.69 -27.09 -6.68
C ALA A 365 -10.92 -27.97 -5.45
N HIS A 366 -11.27 -27.37 -4.31
CA HIS A 366 -11.34 -28.06 -3.02
C HIS A 366 -12.57 -28.98 -2.87
N PRO A 367 -13.79 -28.61 -3.31
CA PRO A 367 -14.91 -29.55 -3.37
C PRO A 367 -14.67 -30.71 -4.33
N VAL A 368 -14.07 -30.45 -5.50
CA VAL A 368 -13.72 -31.51 -6.47
C VAL A 368 -12.76 -32.50 -5.83
N LEU A 369 -11.76 -32.00 -5.11
CA LEU A 369 -10.81 -32.82 -4.38
C LEU A 369 -11.47 -33.63 -3.25
N GLY A 370 -12.32 -32.98 -2.45
CA GLY A 370 -13.07 -33.66 -1.39
C GLY A 370 -14.00 -34.75 -1.94
N TRP A 371 -14.64 -34.50 -3.08
CA TRP A 371 -15.45 -35.50 -3.78
C TRP A 371 -14.61 -36.69 -4.27
N LEU A 372 -13.42 -36.45 -4.83
CA LEU A 372 -12.50 -37.52 -5.24
C LEU A 372 -12.05 -38.37 -4.06
N LEU A 373 -11.78 -37.74 -2.91
CA LEU A 373 -11.41 -38.45 -1.68
C LEU A 373 -12.57 -39.29 -1.12
N ASP A 374 -13.81 -38.78 -1.17
CA ASP A 374 -15.01 -39.49 -0.69
C ASP A 374 -15.40 -40.67 -1.60
N VAL A 375 -15.32 -40.53 -2.94
CA VAL A 375 -15.80 -41.56 -3.88
C VAL A 375 -14.86 -42.77 -3.92
N GLU A 376 -13.54 -42.54 -3.92
CA GLU A 376 -12.57 -43.61 -4.17
C GLU A 376 -12.05 -44.32 -2.91
N HIS A 377 -12.61 -44.03 -1.73
CA HIS A 377 -12.34 -44.71 -0.45
C HIS A 377 -10.90 -45.25 -0.32
N GLY A 378 -9.91 -44.36 -0.40
CA GLY A 378 -8.52 -44.71 -0.06
C GLY A 378 -7.49 -44.78 -1.19
N GLN A 379 -7.81 -44.43 -2.44
CA GLN A 379 -6.78 -44.29 -3.48
C GLN A 379 -6.11 -42.91 -3.46
N LEU A 380 -5.37 -42.60 -2.38
CA LEU A 380 -4.57 -41.37 -2.27
C LEU A 380 -3.62 -41.16 -3.48
N GLN A 381 -3.26 -42.23 -4.18
CA GLN A 381 -2.41 -42.19 -5.38
C GLN A 381 -3.05 -41.38 -6.52
N LEU A 382 -4.37 -41.45 -6.69
CA LEU A 382 -5.09 -40.69 -7.73
C LEU A 382 -5.06 -39.18 -7.46
N LEU A 383 -4.96 -38.76 -6.19
CA LEU A 383 -4.78 -37.36 -5.81
C LEU A 383 -3.40 -36.83 -6.24
N PHE A 384 -2.35 -37.62 -6.05
CA PHE A 384 -0.99 -37.25 -6.48
C PHE A 384 -0.87 -37.21 -8.01
N VAL A 385 -1.47 -38.18 -8.70
CA VAL A 385 -1.54 -38.21 -10.18
C VAL A 385 -2.35 -37.03 -10.71
N GLY A 386 -3.51 -36.73 -10.12
CA GLY A 386 -4.34 -35.58 -10.48
C GLY A 386 -3.60 -34.25 -10.30
N ASN A 387 -2.83 -34.10 -9.21
CA ASN A 387 -2.01 -32.93 -8.97
C ASN A 387 -0.86 -32.81 -10.01
N ALA A 388 -0.18 -33.92 -10.31
CA ALA A 388 0.87 -33.96 -11.35
C ALA A 388 0.31 -33.58 -12.74
N LEU A 389 -0.84 -34.15 -13.11
CA LEU A 389 -1.54 -33.82 -14.35
C LEU A 389 -1.96 -32.35 -14.39
N SER A 390 -2.46 -31.80 -13.28
CA SER A 390 -2.85 -30.38 -13.19
C SER A 390 -1.65 -29.44 -13.36
N ALA A 391 -0.49 -29.81 -12.82
CA ALA A 391 0.75 -29.07 -12.97
C ALA A 391 1.29 -29.17 -14.41
N LEU A 392 1.24 -30.35 -15.03
CA LEU A 392 1.59 -30.55 -16.44
C LEU A 392 0.66 -29.77 -17.36
N LEU A 393 -0.64 -29.74 -17.09
CA LEU A 393 -1.62 -28.89 -17.79
C LEU A 393 -1.31 -27.41 -17.59
N ALA A 394 -0.96 -26.97 -16.37
CA ALA A 394 -0.58 -25.59 -16.11
C ALA A 394 0.70 -25.20 -16.88
N ILE A 395 1.72 -26.07 -16.86
CA ILE A 395 2.96 -25.89 -17.61
C ILE A 395 2.71 -25.92 -19.11
N ALA A 396 1.84 -26.81 -19.60
CA ALA A 396 1.44 -26.89 -21.01
C ALA A 396 0.65 -25.65 -21.47
N CYS A 397 -0.29 -25.18 -20.65
CA CYS A 397 -0.98 -23.92 -20.90
C CYS A 397 0.00 -22.74 -20.89
N PHE A 398 0.93 -22.70 -19.92
CA PHE A 398 1.98 -21.70 -19.87
C PHE A 398 2.93 -21.80 -21.06
N SER A 399 3.29 -23.01 -21.54
CA SER A 399 4.22 -23.26 -22.64
C SER A 399 3.61 -22.91 -24.00
N LEU A 400 2.32 -23.20 -24.20
CA LEU A 400 1.53 -22.75 -25.35
C LEU A 400 1.35 -21.22 -25.35
N LEU A 401 1.29 -20.59 -24.18
CA LEU A 401 1.25 -19.12 -24.04
C LEU A 401 2.66 -18.47 -24.01
N LEU A 402 3.71 -19.26 -23.83
CA LEU A 402 5.13 -18.88 -23.90
C LEU A 402 5.62 -18.78 -25.35
N GLN A 403 4.98 -19.46 -26.31
CA GLN A 403 5.23 -19.28 -27.74
C GLN A 403 4.87 -17.87 -28.24
N SER A 404 4.13 -17.09 -27.45
CA SER A 404 4.02 -15.66 -27.70
C SER A 404 5.41 -15.04 -27.47
N ARG A 405 6.13 -14.69 -28.55
CA ARG A 405 7.37 -13.87 -28.59
C ARG A 405 7.28 -12.54 -27.80
N TRP A 406 6.14 -12.25 -27.20
CA TRP A 406 5.75 -10.97 -26.65
C TRP A 406 6.32 -10.66 -25.26
N THR A 407 7.16 -11.49 -24.63
CA THR A 407 7.69 -11.17 -23.28
C THR A 407 9.19 -11.35 -23.07
N ASP A 408 9.90 -11.89 -24.04
CA ASP A 408 11.35 -12.12 -23.95
C ASP A 408 12.09 -11.09 -24.80
N GLU A 409 12.01 -9.81 -24.43
CA GLU A 409 12.94 -8.80 -24.95
C GLU A 409 13.50 -7.98 -23.79
N GLY A 410 14.69 -8.39 -23.35
CA GLY A 410 15.54 -7.63 -22.45
C GLY A 410 17.02 -8.00 -22.56
N ALA A 411 17.41 -8.81 -23.56
CA ALA A 411 18.77 -9.33 -23.68
C ALA A 411 19.45 -9.05 -25.04
N SER A 412 18.79 -8.40 -26.01
CA SER A 412 19.38 -8.21 -27.36
C SER A 412 19.35 -6.77 -27.91
N ALA A 413 18.96 -5.76 -27.12
CA ALA A 413 18.94 -4.36 -27.59
C ALA A 413 20.21 -3.55 -27.27
N ASN A 414 21.25 -4.16 -26.67
CA ASN A 414 22.49 -3.46 -26.30
C ASN A 414 23.62 -3.58 -27.34
N GLY A 415 23.36 -4.11 -28.54
CA GLY A 415 24.42 -4.43 -29.50
C GLY A 415 24.71 -3.39 -30.59
N SER A 416 23.82 -2.42 -30.85
CA SER A 416 23.90 -1.61 -32.08
C SER A 416 23.68 -0.12 -31.93
N SER A 417 23.54 0.41 -30.70
CA SER A 417 23.42 1.86 -30.46
C SER A 417 24.62 2.48 -29.72
N GLU A 418 25.65 1.70 -29.38
CA GLU A 418 26.83 2.18 -28.64
C GLU A 418 27.83 3.00 -29.50
N SER A 419 27.73 2.98 -30.84
CA SER A 419 28.67 3.71 -31.69
C SER A 419 28.28 5.18 -31.95
N SER A 420 27.00 5.54 -31.81
CA SER A 420 26.53 6.92 -32.04
C SER A 420 26.45 7.76 -30.77
N GLU A 421 26.22 7.18 -29.58
CA GLU A 421 26.19 7.93 -28.31
C GLU A 421 27.57 8.34 -27.79
N ARG A 422 28.65 7.67 -28.24
CA ARG A 422 30.02 8.01 -27.81
C ARG A 422 30.53 9.34 -28.35
N ARG A 423 30.01 9.86 -29.47
CA ARG A 423 30.45 11.16 -30.02
C ARG A 423 29.73 12.37 -29.41
N GLN A 424 28.55 12.18 -28.81
CA GLN A 424 27.82 13.28 -28.16
C GLN A 424 28.25 13.48 -26.69
N ASN A 425 28.76 12.42 -26.04
CA ASN A 425 29.09 12.44 -24.61
C ASN A 425 30.40 13.15 -24.26
N ASP A 426 31.31 13.36 -25.22
CA ASP A 426 32.56 14.09 -24.96
C ASP A 426 32.38 15.62 -24.87
N ALA A 427 31.31 16.17 -25.44
CA ALA A 427 31.01 17.61 -25.36
C ALA A 427 30.33 18.02 -24.02
N ASN A 428 29.71 17.07 -23.30
CA ASN A 428 28.98 17.33 -22.05
C ASN A 428 29.81 17.05 -20.78
N ARG A 429 31.07 16.62 -20.93
CA ARG A 429 31.91 16.19 -19.80
C ARG A 429 32.48 17.35 -18.99
N THR A 430 32.51 18.56 -19.56
CA THR A 430 33.02 19.77 -18.90
C THR A 430 32.00 20.47 -17.98
N ASN A 431 30.69 20.21 -18.12
CA ASN A 431 29.65 20.87 -17.31
C ASN A 431 29.13 20.05 -16.12
N ARG A 432 29.67 18.85 -15.84
CA ARG A 432 29.23 17.97 -14.73
C ARG A 432 30.17 17.93 -13.52
N ALA A 433 31.22 18.75 -13.49
CA ALA A 433 32.24 18.67 -12.45
C ALA A 433 31.84 19.19 -11.05
N CYS A 434 30.65 19.77 -10.86
CA CYS A 434 30.27 20.39 -9.57
C CYS A 434 29.03 19.78 -8.88
N MET A 435 28.60 18.57 -9.24
CA MET A 435 27.44 17.93 -8.58
C MET A 435 27.87 16.61 -7.97
N GLU A 436 28.32 16.65 -6.71
CA GLU A 436 28.46 15.44 -5.90
C GLU A 436 27.07 14.77 -5.75
N PRO A 437 26.93 13.47 -6.04
CA PRO A 437 25.66 12.78 -5.86
C PRO A 437 25.33 12.72 -4.37
N GLN A 438 24.20 13.32 -3.97
CA GLN A 438 23.70 13.22 -2.60
C GLN A 438 23.57 11.73 -2.19
N PRO A 439 24.02 11.37 -0.97
CA PRO A 439 23.97 9.99 -0.51
C PRO A 439 22.50 9.56 -0.38
N ARG A 440 22.08 8.56 -1.19
CA ARG A 440 20.80 7.87 -0.98
C ARG A 440 20.74 7.41 0.48
N GLN A 441 19.87 7.99 1.30
CA GLN A 441 19.62 7.51 2.65
C GLN A 441 19.23 6.03 2.55
N ARG A 442 20.16 5.15 2.96
CA ARG A 442 19.97 3.71 2.90
C ARG A 442 18.92 3.32 3.93
N ALA A 443 17.91 2.58 3.52
CA ALA A 443 16.99 1.94 4.45
C ALA A 443 17.81 1.06 5.41
N SER A 444 17.71 1.37 6.71
CA SER A 444 18.44 0.66 7.77
C SER A 444 17.46 -0.06 8.68
N VAL A 445 17.67 -1.37 8.87
CA VAL A 445 16.85 -2.20 9.78
C VAL A 445 16.94 -1.67 11.21
N ARG A 446 18.09 -1.11 11.62
CA ARG A 446 18.26 -0.51 12.95
C ARG A 446 17.35 0.70 13.15
N ALA A 447 17.23 1.56 12.14
CA ALA A 447 16.33 2.71 12.20
C ALA A 447 14.86 2.27 12.25
N LEU A 448 14.49 1.18 11.56
CA LEU A 448 13.14 0.62 11.64
C LEU A 448 12.83 0.09 13.05
N LEU A 449 13.77 -0.66 13.64
CA LEU A 449 13.62 -1.17 15.00
C LEU A 449 13.48 -0.02 16.01
N GLN A 450 14.27 1.05 15.87
CA GLN A 450 14.13 2.23 16.71
C GLN A 450 12.73 2.85 16.60
N ILE A 451 12.16 2.97 15.40
CA ILE A 451 10.80 3.48 15.21
C ILE A 451 9.76 2.58 15.90
N ILE A 452 9.91 1.26 15.77
CA ILE A 452 8.99 0.29 16.39
C ILE A 452 9.06 0.38 17.92
N TYR A 453 10.26 0.39 18.50
CA TYR A 453 10.42 0.47 19.96
C TYR A 453 9.99 1.83 20.54
N SER A 454 10.04 2.90 19.73
CA SER A 454 9.62 4.23 20.17
C SER A 454 8.09 4.40 20.28
N LYS A 455 7.31 3.51 19.66
CA LYS A 455 5.85 3.64 19.54
C LYS A 455 5.15 2.37 20.05
N PRO A 456 4.51 2.39 21.25
CA PRO A 456 3.83 1.21 21.79
C PRO A 456 2.68 0.71 20.88
N GLU A 457 2.05 1.62 20.13
CA GLU A 457 1.05 1.28 19.10
C GLU A 457 1.59 0.37 17.98
N MET A 458 2.89 0.42 17.66
CA MET A 458 3.48 -0.44 16.64
C MET A 458 3.78 -1.84 17.18
N ILE A 459 4.17 -1.94 18.46
CA ILE A 459 4.44 -3.23 19.11
C ILE A 459 3.14 -4.04 19.23
N THR A 460 2.05 -3.42 19.69
CA THR A 460 0.75 -4.08 19.79
C THR A 460 0.18 -4.46 18.42
N TRP A 461 0.43 -3.65 17.38
CA TRP A 461 0.10 -4.02 16.01
C TRP A 461 0.89 -5.23 15.49
N LEU A 462 2.20 -5.30 15.76
CA LEU A 462 3.02 -6.47 15.41
C LEU A 462 2.54 -7.73 16.14
N LEU A 463 2.09 -7.60 17.40
CA LEU A 463 1.48 -8.69 18.14
C LEU A 463 0.17 -9.15 17.50
N CYS A 464 -0.66 -8.23 17.01
CA CYS A 464 -1.85 -8.58 16.21
C CYS A 464 -1.46 -9.35 14.94
N ALA A 465 -0.42 -8.92 14.23
CA ALA A 465 0.04 -9.61 13.02
C ALA A 465 0.59 -11.02 13.30
N ALA A 466 1.37 -11.19 14.37
CA ALA A 466 1.90 -12.49 14.78
C ALA A 466 0.78 -13.45 15.20
N THR A 467 -0.13 -12.99 16.06
CA THR A 467 -1.27 -13.81 16.52
C THR A 467 -2.22 -14.14 15.37
N GLN A 468 -2.57 -13.16 14.53
CA GLN A 468 -3.37 -13.38 13.32
C GLN A 468 -2.78 -14.46 12.43
N ALA A 469 -1.46 -14.44 12.20
CA ALA A 469 -0.78 -15.46 11.41
C ALA A 469 -0.81 -16.85 12.09
N MET A 470 -0.64 -16.90 13.41
CA MET A 470 -0.75 -18.12 14.21
C MET A 470 -2.15 -18.76 14.11
N GLY A 471 -3.20 -17.99 14.39
CA GLY A 471 -4.58 -18.50 14.34
C GLY A 471 -5.02 -18.88 12.92
N MET A 472 -4.56 -18.13 11.91
CA MET A 472 -4.78 -18.52 10.51
C MET A 472 -4.06 -19.82 10.15
N GLN A 473 -2.85 -20.05 10.68
CA GLN A 473 -2.17 -21.34 10.53
C GLN A 473 -2.95 -22.48 11.20
N HIS A 474 -3.47 -22.28 12.41
CA HIS A 474 -4.28 -23.30 13.09
C HIS A 474 -5.49 -23.70 12.25
N VAL A 475 -6.24 -22.72 11.74
CA VAL A 475 -7.39 -22.99 10.87
C VAL A 475 -6.97 -23.62 9.55
N PHE A 476 -5.87 -23.16 8.95
CA PHE A 476 -5.40 -23.69 7.67
C PHE A 476 -4.94 -25.16 7.78
N GLN A 477 -4.29 -25.51 8.89
CA GLN A 477 -3.65 -26.82 9.08
C GLN A 477 -4.58 -27.82 9.79
N PHE A 478 -5.28 -27.42 10.86
CA PHE A 478 -5.96 -28.37 11.76
C PHE A 478 -7.50 -28.35 11.69
N LEU A 479 -8.14 -27.42 10.97
CA LEU A 479 -9.61 -27.36 10.90
C LEU A 479 -10.23 -28.62 10.30
N PHE A 480 -9.65 -29.16 9.22
CA PHE A 480 -10.17 -30.37 8.57
C PHE A 480 -10.04 -31.59 9.47
N LEU A 481 -8.89 -31.73 10.15
CA LEU A 481 -8.68 -32.77 11.13
C LEU A 481 -9.70 -32.67 12.28
N TYR A 482 -9.99 -31.47 12.76
CA TYR A 482 -11.01 -31.23 13.77
C TYR A 482 -12.43 -31.60 13.27
N MET A 483 -12.79 -31.22 12.04
CA MET A 483 -14.09 -31.56 11.44
C MET A 483 -14.27 -33.08 11.31
N GLN A 484 -13.22 -33.79 10.90
CA GLN A 484 -13.23 -35.25 10.78
C GLN A 484 -13.34 -35.92 12.16
N GLN A 485 -12.52 -35.51 13.13
CA GLN A 485 -12.49 -36.12 14.48
C GLN A 485 -13.76 -35.85 15.30
N ARG A 486 -14.31 -34.63 15.24
CA ARG A 486 -15.43 -34.22 16.10
C ARG A 486 -16.80 -34.58 15.55
N PHE A 487 -16.96 -34.47 14.23
CA PHE A 487 -18.26 -34.57 13.56
C PHE A 487 -18.34 -35.70 12.54
N HIS A 488 -17.25 -36.46 12.34
CA HIS A 488 -17.16 -37.47 11.27
C HIS A 488 -17.56 -36.91 9.90
N SER A 489 -17.14 -35.66 9.64
CA SER A 489 -17.46 -34.94 8.40
C SER A 489 -16.89 -35.65 7.17
N THR A 490 -17.61 -35.57 6.06
CA THR A 490 -17.13 -35.98 4.73
C THR A 490 -16.10 -34.99 4.17
N ASP A 491 -15.24 -35.47 3.27
CA ASP A 491 -14.18 -34.68 2.65
C ASP A 491 -14.74 -33.64 1.67
N ILE A 492 -15.86 -33.94 0.99
CA ILE A 492 -16.56 -32.97 0.13
C ILE A 492 -17.06 -31.77 0.94
N LEU A 493 -17.56 -31.98 2.16
CA LEU A 493 -18.07 -30.90 3.01
C LEU A 493 -16.92 -30.00 3.49
N MET A 494 -15.77 -30.59 3.82
CA MET A 494 -14.53 -29.85 4.07
C MET A 494 -14.10 -29.06 2.84
N GLY A 495 -14.20 -29.62 1.63
CA GLY A 495 -13.95 -28.92 0.38
C GLY A 495 -14.87 -27.70 0.18
N PHE A 496 -16.17 -27.84 0.45
CA PHE A 496 -17.14 -26.74 0.36
C PHE A 496 -16.88 -25.60 1.35
N SER A 497 -16.35 -25.89 2.55
CA SER A 497 -15.94 -24.85 3.50
C SER A 497 -14.99 -23.84 2.84
N VAL A 498 -14.04 -24.33 2.05
CA VAL A 498 -13.08 -23.49 1.33
C VAL A 498 -13.77 -22.65 0.28
N THR A 499 -14.75 -23.19 -0.44
CA THR A 499 -15.52 -22.43 -1.42
C THR A 499 -16.22 -21.24 -0.77
N VAL A 500 -16.85 -21.45 0.38
CA VAL A 500 -17.56 -20.39 1.10
C VAL A 500 -16.60 -19.28 1.53
N THR A 501 -15.38 -19.63 1.99
CA THR A 501 -14.39 -18.60 2.37
C THR A 501 -14.04 -17.64 1.23
N VAL A 502 -13.92 -18.17 0.01
CA VAL A 502 -13.51 -17.43 -1.19
C VAL A 502 -14.61 -16.49 -1.68
N VAL A 503 -15.87 -16.95 -1.65
CA VAL A 503 -17.02 -16.19 -2.16
C VAL A 503 -17.18 -14.85 -1.44
N PHE A 504 -16.86 -14.80 -0.15
CA PHE A 504 -16.96 -13.59 0.66
C PHE A 504 -15.70 -12.73 0.68
N GLU A 505 -14.52 -13.28 0.36
CA GLU A 505 -13.26 -12.51 0.23
C GLU A 505 -13.34 -11.48 -0.93
N ILE A 506 -13.91 -11.91 -2.05
CA ILE A 506 -13.92 -11.16 -3.32
C ILE A 506 -14.66 -9.81 -3.23
N PRO A 507 -15.92 -9.73 -2.76
CA PRO A 507 -16.64 -8.45 -2.71
C PRO A 507 -15.99 -7.45 -1.77
N ILE A 508 -15.40 -7.90 -0.66
CA ILE A 508 -14.78 -7.02 0.34
C ILE A 508 -13.54 -6.33 -0.26
N PHE A 509 -12.69 -7.06 -0.97
CA PHE A 509 -11.57 -6.45 -1.69
C PHE A 509 -12.05 -5.49 -2.79
N ALA A 510 -13.14 -5.82 -3.50
CA ALA A 510 -13.69 -4.95 -4.54
C ALA A 510 -14.24 -3.62 -3.99
N VAL A 511 -14.71 -3.59 -2.75
CA VAL A 511 -15.26 -2.39 -2.09
C VAL A 511 -14.24 -1.69 -1.17
N SER A 512 -13.01 -2.18 -1.10
CA SER A 512 -11.95 -1.71 -0.18
C SER A 512 -11.69 -0.20 -0.25
N GLU A 513 -11.71 0.39 -1.45
CA GLU A 513 -11.50 1.84 -1.66
C GLU A 513 -12.56 2.72 -0.97
N LYS A 514 -13.77 2.18 -0.73
CA LYS A 514 -14.84 2.88 0.00
C LYS A 514 -14.77 2.62 1.51
N ILE A 515 -14.20 1.49 1.92
CA ILE A 515 -14.19 1.02 3.30
C ILE A 515 -13.05 1.66 4.08
N VAL A 516 -11.83 1.67 3.51
CA VAL A 516 -10.62 2.14 4.19
C VAL A 516 -10.71 3.60 4.62
N PRO A 517 -11.15 4.57 3.77
CA PRO A 517 -11.24 5.97 4.19
C PRO A 517 -12.27 6.25 5.28
N LYS A 518 -13.30 5.40 5.40
CA LYS A 518 -14.39 5.58 6.36
C LYS A 518 -14.08 5.02 7.75
N LEU A 519 -13.46 3.84 7.80
CA LEU A 519 -13.20 3.13 9.06
C LEU A 519 -11.78 3.32 9.57
N GLY A 520 -10.82 3.65 8.70
CA GLY A 520 -9.41 3.73 9.04
C GLY A 520 -8.79 2.35 9.36
N PRO A 521 -7.45 2.28 9.45
CA PRO A 521 -6.76 1.00 9.63
C PRO A 521 -7.00 0.38 11.02
N THR A 522 -7.06 1.18 12.08
CA THR A 522 -7.23 0.67 13.46
C THR A 522 -8.55 -0.09 13.65
N ILE A 523 -9.67 0.47 13.19
CA ILE A 523 -10.99 -0.17 13.31
C ILE A 523 -11.06 -1.41 12.42
N LEU A 524 -10.46 -1.39 11.23
CA LEU A 524 -10.42 -2.55 10.35
C LEU A 524 -9.65 -3.73 10.94
N ILE A 525 -8.55 -3.48 11.65
CA ILE A 525 -7.83 -4.54 12.39
C ILE A 525 -8.73 -5.10 13.49
N ALA A 526 -9.41 -4.24 14.25
CA ALA A 526 -10.33 -4.69 15.31
C ALA A 526 -11.50 -5.52 14.75
N ILE A 527 -12.09 -5.11 13.63
CA ILE A 527 -13.13 -5.89 12.93
C ILE A 527 -12.58 -7.25 12.51
N ALA A 528 -11.37 -7.31 11.95
CA ALA A 528 -10.76 -8.56 11.51
C ALA A 528 -10.50 -9.52 12.69
N MET A 529 -9.96 -9.01 13.79
CA MET A 529 -9.72 -9.81 15.00
C MET A 529 -11.03 -10.27 15.63
N GLY A 530 -12.02 -9.38 15.73
CA GLY A 530 -13.36 -9.70 16.24
C GLY A 530 -14.07 -10.76 15.40
N SER A 531 -14.01 -10.66 14.07
CA SER A 531 -14.58 -11.68 13.18
C SER A 531 -13.87 -13.02 13.31
N PHE A 532 -12.55 -13.02 13.52
CA PHE A 532 -11.80 -14.25 13.77
C PHE A 532 -12.23 -14.90 15.10
N VAL A 533 -12.33 -14.12 16.18
CA VAL A 533 -12.78 -14.58 17.51
C VAL A 533 -14.16 -15.24 17.42
N VAL A 534 -15.14 -14.55 16.80
CA VAL A 534 -16.50 -15.10 16.63
C VAL A 534 -16.46 -16.40 15.82
N ARG A 535 -15.65 -16.45 14.76
CA ARG A 535 -15.52 -17.63 13.90
C ARG A 535 -14.98 -18.83 14.65
N VAL A 536 -13.83 -18.70 15.32
CA VAL A 536 -13.20 -19.84 16.02
C VAL A 536 -13.97 -20.27 17.26
N LEU A 537 -14.60 -19.34 17.98
CA LEU A 537 -15.52 -19.67 19.06
C LEU A 537 -16.73 -20.45 18.53
N GLY A 538 -17.28 -19.99 17.40
CA GLY A 538 -18.37 -20.64 16.68
C GLY A 538 -18.08 -22.12 16.37
N TYR A 539 -16.87 -22.45 15.90
CA TYR A 539 -16.46 -23.83 15.63
C TYR A 539 -16.55 -24.77 16.85
N THR A 540 -16.50 -24.22 18.06
CA THR A 540 -16.52 -25.00 19.30
C THR A 540 -17.91 -25.21 19.90
N VAL A 541 -18.91 -24.46 19.42
CA VAL A 541 -20.29 -24.48 19.93
C VAL A 541 -21.29 -25.09 18.96
N VAL A 542 -20.94 -25.18 17.67
CA VAL A 542 -21.83 -25.72 16.65
C VAL A 542 -22.13 -27.22 16.85
N PRO A 543 -23.37 -27.66 16.57
CA PRO A 543 -23.78 -29.04 16.81
C PRO A 543 -23.33 -30.02 15.71
N GLY A 544 -22.94 -29.53 14.53
CA GLY A 544 -22.56 -30.38 13.40
C GLY A 544 -21.71 -29.66 12.36
N ALA A 545 -21.05 -30.44 11.49
CA ALA A 545 -20.07 -29.94 10.52
C ALA A 545 -20.65 -28.93 9.51
N ALA A 546 -21.90 -29.11 9.07
CA ALA A 546 -22.54 -28.21 8.11
C ALA A 546 -22.74 -26.79 8.66
N TRP A 547 -22.93 -26.64 9.97
CA TRP A 547 -23.09 -25.33 10.61
C TRP A 547 -21.80 -24.50 10.57
N LEU A 548 -20.62 -25.13 10.41
CA LEU A 548 -19.37 -24.39 10.20
C LEU A 548 -19.40 -23.56 8.91
N LEU A 549 -20.12 -24.01 7.87
CA LEU A 549 -20.22 -23.27 6.61
C LEU A 549 -20.84 -21.88 6.79
N LEU A 550 -21.68 -21.68 7.82
CA LEU A 550 -22.25 -20.37 8.13
C LEU A 550 -21.24 -19.42 8.78
N LEU A 551 -20.15 -19.95 9.34
CA LEU A 551 -19.07 -19.20 9.98
C LEU A 551 -17.92 -18.90 9.01
N GLU A 552 -17.75 -19.70 7.95
CA GLU A 552 -16.73 -19.50 6.92
C GLU A 552 -16.76 -18.13 6.21
N PRO A 553 -17.90 -17.43 6.02
CA PRO A 553 -17.92 -16.06 5.51
C PRO A 553 -17.06 -15.08 6.34
N LEU A 554 -16.95 -15.30 7.65
CA LEU A 554 -16.10 -14.48 8.53
C LEU A 554 -14.61 -14.62 8.21
N HIS A 555 -14.19 -15.67 7.49
CA HIS A 555 -12.84 -15.78 6.96
C HIS A 555 -12.53 -14.64 5.98
N GLY A 556 -13.44 -14.38 5.03
CA GLY A 556 -13.28 -13.33 4.05
C GLY A 556 -13.11 -11.97 4.73
N VAL A 557 -13.97 -11.68 5.71
CA VAL A 557 -13.87 -10.44 6.53
C VAL A 557 -12.52 -10.36 7.23
N THR A 558 -12.14 -11.42 7.93
CA THR A 558 -10.88 -11.47 8.69
C THR A 558 -9.67 -11.21 7.78
N TYR A 559 -9.55 -11.98 6.70
CA TYR A 559 -8.38 -11.94 5.82
C TYR A 559 -8.29 -10.63 5.04
N SER A 560 -9.41 -10.18 4.45
CA SER A 560 -9.46 -8.97 3.65
C SER A 560 -9.24 -7.71 4.50
N CYS A 561 -9.96 -7.56 5.62
CA CYS A 561 -9.82 -6.38 6.48
C CYS A 561 -8.42 -6.29 7.09
N PHE A 562 -7.85 -7.40 7.58
CA PHE A 562 -6.52 -7.40 8.18
C PHE A 562 -5.44 -7.04 7.15
N THR A 563 -5.49 -7.64 5.96
CA THR A 563 -4.49 -7.43 4.90
C THR A 563 -4.52 -5.98 4.40
N LEU A 564 -5.72 -5.41 4.18
CA LEU A 564 -5.88 -4.02 3.79
C LEU A 564 -5.36 -3.07 4.88
N ALA A 565 -5.83 -3.27 6.11
CA ALA A 565 -5.48 -2.39 7.21
C ALA A 565 -3.98 -2.41 7.53
N THR A 566 -3.32 -3.56 7.45
CA THR A 566 -1.88 -3.72 7.71
C THR A 566 -1.04 -2.86 6.77
N VAL A 567 -1.37 -2.82 5.47
CA VAL A 567 -0.62 -2.00 4.50
C VAL A 567 -0.80 -0.51 4.78
N HIS A 568 -2.03 -0.07 5.04
CA HIS A 568 -2.32 1.33 5.36
C HIS A 568 -1.70 1.76 6.69
N TYR A 569 -1.82 0.93 7.72
CA TYR A 569 -1.24 1.17 9.04
C TYR A 569 0.28 1.33 8.97
N LEU A 570 0.95 0.47 8.20
CA LEU A 570 2.40 0.55 8.01
C LEU A 570 2.82 1.84 7.31
N ASN A 571 2.08 2.24 6.26
CA ASN A 571 2.36 3.46 5.49
C ASN A 571 2.15 4.74 6.34
N GLU A 572 1.28 4.71 7.34
CA GLU A 572 1.07 5.84 8.26
C GLU A 572 2.18 5.99 9.31
N HIS A 573 2.86 4.89 9.66
CA HIS A 573 3.82 4.87 10.78
C HIS A 573 5.29 4.86 10.35
N VAL A 574 5.58 4.49 9.10
CA VAL A 574 6.94 4.34 8.56
C VAL A 574 7.17 5.29 7.37
N PRO A 575 8.32 5.98 7.29
CA PRO A 575 8.62 6.88 6.18
C PRO A 575 8.71 6.14 4.83
N MET A 576 8.29 6.81 3.75
CA MET A 576 8.18 6.23 2.39
C MET A 576 9.43 5.49 1.90
N HIS A 577 10.62 5.97 2.25
CA HIS A 577 11.90 5.37 1.82
C HIS A 577 12.23 4.03 2.51
N MET A 578 11.48 3.64 3.55
CA MET A 578 11.68 2.40 4.31
C MET A 578 10.51 1.41 4.21
N ILE A 579 9.47 1.71 3.42
CA ILE A 579 8.25 0.89 3.35
C ILE A 579 8.54 -0.56 2.95
N SER A 580 9.40 -0.78 1.96
CA SER A 580 9.76 -2.13 1.50
C SER A 580 10.45 -2.94 2.61
N THR A 581 11.37 -2.30 3.36
CA THR A 581 12.03 -2.92 4.52
C THR A 581 11.03 -3.24 5.62
N ALA A 582 10.08 -2.35 5.89
CA ALA A 582 9.04 -2.56 6.90
C ALA A 582 8.05 -3.68 6.50
N GLN A 583 7.69 -3.79 5.23
CA GLN A 583 6.87 -4.91 4.72
C GLN A 583 7.61 -6.25 4.81
N GLY A 584 8.92 -6.26 4.53
CA GLY A 584 9.77 -7.44 4.70
C GLY A 584 9.84 -7.88 6.17
N PHE A 585 10.06 -6.94 7.09
CA PHE A 585 10.07 -7.20 8.52
C PHE A 585 8.72 -7.74 9.03
N MET A 586 7.61 -7.13 8.60
CA MET A 586 6.26 -7.61 8.92
C MET A 586 6.05 -9.04 8.42
N SER A 587 6.47 -9.34 7.19
CA SER A 587 6.37 -10.69 6.62
C SER A 587 7.14 -11.71 7.46
N SER A 588 8.32 -11.37 7.97
CA SER A 588 9.08 -12.22 8.89
C SER A 588 8.32 -12.49 10.20
N ILE A 589 7.72 -11.46 10.81
CA ILE A 589 6.92 -11.62 12.04
C ILE A 589 5.70 -12.51 11.81
N THR A 590 5.00 -12.34 10.69
CA THR A 590 3.88 -13.22 10.34
C THR A 590 4.32 -14.66 10.08
N ALA A 591 5.49 -14.87 9.47
CA ALA A 591 6.05 -16.20 9.27
C ALA A 591 6.43 -16.87 10.60
N CYS A 592 7.00 -16.12 11.55
CA CYS A 592 7.28 -16.62 12.90
C CYS A 592 5.98 -16.98 13.64
N GLY A 593 4.93 -16.16 13.53
CA GLY A 593 3.62 -16.45 14.11
C GLY A 593 3.00 -17.72 13.54
N ALA A 594 3.02 -17.89 12.22
CA ALA A 594 2.57 -19.12 11.56
C ALA A 594 3.40 -20.34 11.96
N ALA A 595 4.73 -20.20 12.05
CA ALA A 595 5.61 -21.28 12.48
C ALA A 595 5.31 -21.73 13.92
N ALA A 596 5.11 -20.78 14.84
CA ALA A 596 4.68 -21.08 16.20
C ALA A 596 3.32 -21.78 16.21
N GLY A 597 2.36 -21.33 15.40
CA GLY A 597 1.05 -21.96 15.28
C GLY A 597 1.10 -23.39 14.74
N ALA A 598 1.99 -23.69 13.80
CA ALA A 598 2.17 -25.06 13.31
C ALA A 598 2.58 -26.02 14.43
N VAL A 599 3.57 -25.63 15.24
CA VAL A 599 4.08 -26.46 16.35
C VAL A 599 3.08 -26.56 17.49
N LEU A 600 2.61 -25.41 17.98
CA LEU A 600 1.69 -25.34 19.12
C LEU A 600 0.36 -26.03 18.78
N GLY A 601 -0.16 -25.80 17.58
CA GLY A 601 -1.35 -26.50 17.10
C GLY A 601 -1.16 -28.01 17.05
N GLY A 602 -0.02 -28.48 16.56
CA GLY A 602 0.29 -29.92 16.54
C GLY A 602 0.32 -30.54 17.94
N TRP A 603 0.98 -29.88 18.89
CA TRP A 603 1.07 -30.34 20.28
C TRP A 603 -0.28 -30.37 20.97
N VAL A 604 -1.12 -29.36 20.75
CA VAL A 604 -2.45 -29.27 21.35
C VAL A 604 -3.40 -30.28 20.72
N MET A 605 -3.26 -30.57 19.42
CA MET A 605 -4.10 -31.56 18.72
C MET A 605 -3.91 -32.99 19.23
N ASP A 606 -2.76 -33.34 19.81
CA ASP A 606 -2.51 -34.65 20.43
C ASP A 606 -3.19 -34.80 21.80
N LEU A 607 -3.68 -33.71 22.40
CA LEU A 607 -4.38 -33.79 23.68
C LEU A 607 -5.80 -34.33 23.50
N PRO A 608 -6.40 -34.91 24.56
CA PRO A 608 -7.83 -35.22 24.57
C PRO A 608 -8.66 -33.96 24.29
N ASN A 609 -9.57 -34.03 23.31
CA ASN A 609 -10.31 -32.88 22.81
C ASN A 609 -9.43 -31.73 22.27
N GLY A 610 -8.25 -32.05 21.73
CA GLY A 610 -7.24 -31.10 21.27
C GLY A 610 -7.79 -29.98 20.40
N GLY A 611 -8.66 -30.30 19.43
CA GLY A 611 -9.27 -29.28 18.58
C GLY A 611 -10.16 -28.27 19.32
N LEU A 612 -10.91 -28.69 20.36
CA LEU A 612 -11.69 -27.75 21.18
C LEU A 612 -10.76 -26.84 21.99
N ILE A 613 -9.71 -27.41 22.59
CA ILE A 613 -8.74 -26.66 23.37
C ILE A 613 -8.03 -25.64 22.47
N LEU A 614 -7.63 -26.05 21.27
CA LEU A 614 -6.94 -25.21 20.29
C LEU A 614 -7.80 -23.98 19.92
N PHE A 615 -9.02 -24.18 19.42
CA PHE A 615 -9.86 -23.05 18.98
C PHE A 615 -10.38 -22.18 20.13
N ARG A 616 -10.59 -22.73 21.34
CA ARG A 616 -10.90 -21.92 22.53
C ARG A 616 -9.71 -21.10 22.99
N SER A 617 -8.50 -21.67 22.96
CA SER A 617 -7.29 -20.93 23.30
C SER A 617 -7.02 -19.78 22.32
N ASP A 618 -7.24 -20.02 21.02
CA ASP A 618 -7.18 -18.97 19.99
C ASP A 618 -8.18 -17.84 20.25
N THR A 619 -9.40 -18.19 20.67
CA THR A 619 -10.43 -17.20 21.03
C THR A 619 -9.94 -16.27 22.14
N ILE A 620 -9.38 -16.83 23.22
CA ILE A 620 -8.91 -16.07 24.38
C ILE A 620 -7.69 -15.21 24.01
N ILE A 621 -6.70 -15.80 23.33
CA ILE A 621 -5.46 -15.10 22.94
C ILE A 621 -5.78 -13.93 22.00
N MET A 622 -6.59 -14.15 20.97
CA MET A 622 -6.96 -13.10 20.01
C MET A 622 -7.79 -11.99 20.66
N ALA A 623 -8.75 -12.34 21.54
CA ALA A 623 -9.53 -11.35 22.26
C ALA A 623 -8.66 -10.49 23.18
N LEU A 624 -7.72 -11.11 23.91
CA LEU A 624 -6.78 -10.40 24.77
C LEU A 624 -5.91 -9.43 23.96
N VAL A 625 -5.30 -9.90 22.85
CA VAL A 625 -4.45 -9.07 22.00
C VAL A 625 -5.25 -7.94 21.34
N MET A 626 -6.49 -8.18 20.94
CA MET A 626 -7.37 -7.14 20.40
C MET A 626 -7.64 -6.04 21.44
N VAL A 627 -7.94 -6.42 22.69
CA VAL A 627 -8.16 -5.47 23.79
C VAL A 627 -6.89 -4.68 24.09
N LEU A 628 -5.73 -5.35 24.15
CA LEU A 628 -4.44 -4.69 24.36
C LEU A 628 -4.10 -3.70 23.24
N PHE A 629 -4.36 -4.08 21.98
CA PHE A 629 -4.18 -3.20 20.83
C PHE A 629 -5.08 -1.97 20.95
N LEU A 630 -6.39 -2.14 21.14
CA LEU A 630 -7.32 -1.02 21.28
C LEU A 630 -6.98 -0.11 22.47
N ALA A 631 -6.57 -0.69 23.60
CA ALA A 631 -6.12 0.06 24.78
C ALA A 631 -4.85 0.87 24.47
N SER A 632 -3.87 0.28 23.79
CA SER A 632 -2.65 0.97 23.36
C SER A 632 -2.97 2.12 22.39
N GLN A 633 -3.86 1.91 21.42
CA GLN A 633 -4.26 2.98 20.48
C GLN A 633 -4.95 4.13 21.21
N ARG A 634 -5.85 3.81 22.14
CA ARG A 634 -6.55 4.82 22.95
C ARG A 634 -5.59 5.59 23.85
N HIS A 635 -4.63 4.90 24.46
CA HIS A 635 -3.61 5.52 25.29
C HIS A 635 -2.70 6.45 24.46
N SER A 636 -2.27 6.01 23.28
CA SER A 636 -1.46 6.85 22.37
C SER A 636 -2.24 8.05 21.85
N CYS A 637 -3.55 7.92 21.58
CA CYS A 637 -4.42 9.05 21.22
C CYS A 637 -4.51 10.06 22.35
N ARG A 638 -4.82 9.60 23.58
CA ARG A 638 -4.88 10.46 24.78
C ARG A 638 -3.55 11.12 25.09
N ARG A 639 -2.43 10.42 24.91
CA ARG A 639 -1.10 11.01 25.10
C ARG A 639 -0.81 12.10 24.07
N ARG A 640 -1.24 11.94 22.82
CA ARG A 640 -1.12 12.98 21.79
C ARG A 640 -2.03 14.17 22.11
N GLU A 641 -3.27 13.94 22.54
CA GLU A 641 -4.18 14.99 23.01
C GLU A 641 -3.60 15.74 24.21
N ALA A 642 -3.10 15.04 25.24
CA ALA A 642 -2.49 15.66 26.42
C ALA A 642 -1.18 16.41 26.11
N LEU A 643 -0.42 15.98 25.08
CA LEU A 643 0.74 16.74 24.60
C LEU A 643 0.31 18.01 23.88
N LEU A 644 -0.79 17.99 23.12
CA LEU A 644 -1.36 19.17 22.48
C LEU A 644 -1.95 20.14 23.52
N ASP A 645 -2.70 19.62 24.50
CA ASP A 645 -3.26 20.40 25.59
C ASP A 645 -2.16 20.97 26.51
N GLY A 646 -1.10 20.20 26.77
CA GLY A 646 0.07 20.64 27.53
C GLY A 646 0.95 21.64 26.77
N GLU A 647 1.01 21.54 25.44
CA GLU A 647 1.56 22.60 24.60
C GLU A 647 0.71 23.87 24.72
N ASP A 648 -0.62 23.76 24.67
CA ASP A 648 -1.54 24.89 24.84
C ASP A 648 -1.45 25.53 26.25
N GLU A 649 -1.31 24.75 27.32
CA GLU A 649 -1.05 25.25 28.68
C GLU A 649 0.35 25.87 28.82
N PHE A 650 1.38 25.29 28.22
CA PHE A 650 2.71 25.89 28.15
C PHE A 650 2.67 27.22 27.39
N PHE A 651 1.95 27.29 26.27
CA PHE A 651 1.71 28.52 25.54
C PHE A 651 0.90 29.53 26.38
N ALA A 652 -0.05 29.09 27.20
CA ALA A 652 -0.79 29.94 28.14
C ALA A 652 0.10 30.48 29.28
N TYR A 653 1.02 29.66 29.81
CA TYR A 653 2.00 30.05 30.82
C TYR A 653 3.04 31.05 30.28
N VAL A 654 3.56 30.80 29.07
CA VAL A 654 4.43 31.74 28.35
C VAL A 654 3.69 33.05 28.05
N LYS A 655 2.40 32.99 27.74
CA LYS A 655 1.53 34.16 27.56
C LYS A 655 1.35 34.95 28.87
N LEU A 656 1.24 34.27 30.02
CA LEU A 656 1.14 34.91 31.35
C LEU A 656 2.47 35.57 31.76
N ASN A 657 3.60 34.90 31.56
CA ASN A 657 4.92 35.44 31.91
C ASN A 657 5.38 36.56 30.97
N SER A 658 4.99 36.53 29.69
CA SER A 658 5.24 37.64 28.77
C SER A 658 4.36 38.87 29.04
N THR A 659 3.20 38.70 29.71
CA THR A 659 2.41 39.83 30.22
C THR A 659 2.98 40.39 31.53
N LEU A 660 3.43 39.53 32.46
CA LEU A 660 4.08 39.94 33.71
C LEU A 660 5.45 40.61 33.48
N SER A 661 6.19 40.19 32.45
CA SER A 661 7.44 40.85 32.00
C SER A 661 7.23 42.28 31.52
N LYS A 662 6.01 42.70 31.19
CA LYS A 662 5.69 44.09 30.80
C LYS A 662 5.18 44.95 31.97
N SER A 663 5.01 44.38 33.17
CA SER A 663 4.39 45.10 34.31
C SER A 663 5.17 45.08 35.63
N SER A 664 6.37 44.52 35.75
CA SER A 664 7.15 44.68 36.98
C SER A 664 8.67 44.76 36.79
N THR A 665 9.19 45.98 36.91
CA THR A 665 10.50 46.24 37.52
C THR A 665 10.37 46.08 39.04
N ALA A 666 10.52 44.86 39.59
CA ALA A 666 10.84 44.65 41.01
C ALA A 666 11.22 43.19 41.32
N ALA A 667 12.45 43.00 41.82
CA ALA A 667 12.95 41.98 42.74
C ALA A 667 12.35 40.54 42.79
N ALA A 668 13.15 39.58 42.29
CA ALA A 668 13.58 38.30 42.90
C ALA A 668 12.59 37.33 43.59
N ARG A 669 12.46 36.11 43.04
CA ARG A 669 13.01 34.83 43.58
C ARG A 669 12.64 33.64 42.67
N PRO A 670 13.55 32.68 42.38
CA PRO A 670 13.20 31.46 41.65
C PRO A 670 12.56 30.46 42.62
N LEU A 671 11.26 30.22 42.48
CA LEU A 671 10.62 29.04 43.07
C LEU A 671 10.98 27.83 42.21
N LEU A 672 11.81 26.96 42.79
CA LEU A 672 12.09 25.60 42.33
C LEU A 672 10.78 24.84 42.11
N MET A 673 10.39 24.63 40.85
CA MET A 673 9.39 23.62 40.52
C MET A 673 10.08 22.35 40.03
N ASN A 674 10.06 21.37 40.93
CA ASN A 674 10.21 19.92 40.81
C ASN A 674 10.84 19.33 39.54
N ARG A 675 12.02 18.73 39.73
CA ARG A 675 12.88 18.09 38.73
C ARG A 675 12.37 16.71 38.23
N ASN A 676 11.10 16.36 38.47
CA ASN A 676 10.59 14.99 38.28
C ASN A 676 9.80 14.74 36.98
N LEU A 677 9.71 15.72 36.07
CA LEU A 677 9.01 15.54 34.77
C LEU A 677 9.95 15.43 33.55
N ILE A 678 11.27 15.46 33.77
CA ILE A 678 12.29 15.28 32.72
C ILE A 678 13.24 14.18 33.20
N GLY A 679 12.77 12.94 33.18
CA GLY A 679 13.51 11.81 33.75
C GLY A 679 12.94 10.45 33.35
N ALA A 680 12.79 10.20 32.05
CA ALA A 680 12.76 8.87 31.41
C ALA A 680 12.61 9.14 29.90
N SER A 681 13.53 8.85 29.00
CA SER A 681 14.62 7.88 28.97
C SER A 681 15.70 8.40 28.03
N GLY A 682 16.91 8.60 28.55
CA GLY A 682 18.11 8.60 27.71
C GLY A 682 18.52 7.15 27.49
N PHE A 683 18.51 6.72 26.22
CA PHE A 683 19.49 5.88 25.51
C PHE A 683 18.91 5.43 24.18
#